data_AF-A0A7L2P5I2-F1
#
_entry.id   AF-A0A7L2P5I2-F1
#
_cell.length_a   1.000
_cell.length_b   1.000
_cell.length_c   1.000
_cell.angle_alpha   90.00
_cell.angle_beta   90.00
_cell.angle_gamma   90.00
#
_symmetry.space_group_name_H-M   'P 1'
#
loop_
_entity.id
_entity.type
_entity.pdbx_description
1 polymer ?
#
loop_
_entity_poly.entity_id
_entity_poly.type
_entity_poly.pdbx_seq_one_letter_code
_entity_poly.pdbx_strand_id
1 'polypeptide(L)'
;AGDTDDPPRITQNPVINGNVAMADGHNNTEEDMEDDTSWRSEATFQFTVERFNRLSESVLSPPCFVRNLPWKIMVMPRLYPDRPHQKSVGFFLQCNAESDSTSWSCHAQAVLKIINYKDDEKSFSRRISHLFFHKENDWGFSNFMAWSEVTDPEKGFIEEDKVTFEVYVQADAPHGVAWDSKKHTGYVGLKNQGATCYMNSLLQTLFFTNQLRKAVYMMPTEGDDSSKSVPLALQRVFYELQHSDKPVGTKKLTKSFGWETLDSFMQHDVQELCRVLLDNVENKMKGTCVEGTIPKLFRGKMVSYIQCKHVDYRSERIEDYYDIQLSIKGKKNIFESFIDYVAVEQLDGDNKYDAGEHGLQEAEKGVKFLTLPPVLHLQLMRFMYDPQTDQNIKINDRFEFPEQLPLDEFLQKTDPKDPANYILHAVLVHSGDNHGGHYVVYLNPKGDGKWCKFDDDVVSRCTKEEAIEHNYGGHDDDLSVRHCTNAYMLVYIRESKLSEVLQPVTDHDIPQQLVERLQEEKRIEAQKRKERQEAHLYMQVQIVAEDQFCGHQGNDMYDEEKVKYTVFKVLKNSTLTEFVQNLSQTMGFPQDQIRLWPMQARSNGTKRPAMLDNEADGNKTMIELSDNENPWTIFLETVDPEMAATGATLPKFDKDHDVMLFLKMYDPKTRSLNYCGHIYTPISCKIRDLLPVMCERAGFPQETNLILYE
;
A
#
# COMPACT_ATOMS: atom_id res chain seq x y z
N ALA A 1 18.77 -54.61 -29.03
CA ALA A 1 18.91 -53.35 -29.78
C ALA A 1 17.61 -53.14 -30.54
N GLY A 2 16.77 -52.17 -30.26
CA GLY A 2 16.68 -51.20 -29.17
C GLY A 2 15.29 -50.60 -29.31
N ASP A 3 14.52 -50.55 -28.22
CA ASP A 3 13.25 -49.84 -28.18
C ASP A 3 13.46 -48.55 -27.40
N THR A 4 13.07 -47.47 -28.04
CA THR A 4 13.26 -46.07 -27.68
C THR A 4 12.34 -45.64 -26.54
N ASP A 5 12.90 -44.88 -25.60
CA ASP A 5 12.22 -44.13 -24.54
C ASP A 5 11.17 -43.15 -25.10
N ASP A 6 9.92 -43.29 -24.64
CA ASP A 6 8.89 -42.25 -24.70
C ASP A 6 8.50 -41.86 -23.27
N PRO A 7 8.39 -40.55 -22.94
CA PRO A 7 8.02 -40.07 -21.61
C PRO A 7 6.55 -40.38 -21.28
N PRO A 8 6.16 -40.41 -19.98
CA PRO A 8 4.83 -40.83 -19.56
C PRO A 8 3.73 -39.89 -20.08
N ARG A 9 2.72 -40.46 -20.76
CA ARG A 9 1.52 -39.74 -21.22
C ARG A 9 0.58 -39.44 -20.04
N ILE A 10 0.15 -38.19 -19.97
CA ILE A 10 -0.88 -37.67 -19.07
C ILE A 10 -2.26 -38.04 -19.64
N THR A 11 -3.09 -38.76 -18.89
CA THR A 11 -4.52 -38.92 -19.20
C THR A 11 -5.33 -37.85 -18.47
N GLN A 12 -6.07 -37.04 -19.23
CA GLN A 12 -7.10 -36.15 -18.69
C GLN A 12 -8.28 -37.00 -18.18
N ASN A 13 -8.56 -36.95 -16.89
CA ASN A 13 -9.79 -37.50 -16.29
C ASN A 13 -10.67 -36.36 -15.75
N PRO A 14 -12.00 -36.53 -15.79
CA PRO A 14 -12.96 -35.46 -15.52
C PRO A 14 -13.09 -35.14 -14.03
N VAL A 15 -13.27 -33.86 -13.72
CA VAL A 15 -13.60 -33.34 -12.39
C VAL A 15 -15.02 -33.78 -12.03
N ILE A 16 -15.19 -34.50 -10.91
CA ILE A 16 -16.51 -34.87 -10.38
C ILE A 16 -16.96 -33.79 -9.40
N ASN A 17 -17.88 -32.93 -9.82
CA ASN A 17 -18.48 -31.89 -8.99
C ASN A 17 -19.63 -32.47 -8.15
N GLY A 18 -19.49 -32.47 -6.83
CA GLY A 18 -20.59 -32.66 -5.88
C GLY A 18 -21.26 -31.32 -5.57
N ASN A 19 -22.39 -31.03 -6.20
CA ASN A 19 -23.21 -29.83 -5.91
C ASN A 19 -24.17 -30.11 -4.74
N VAL A 20 -24.11 -29.30 -3.70
CA VAL A 20 -25.25 -29.04 -2.80
C VAL A 20 -25.79 -27.66 -3.16
N ALA A 21 -26.79 -27.61 -4.05
CA ALA A 21 -27.47 -26.38 -4.44
C ALA A 21 -28.68 -26.14 -3.53
N MET A 22 -28.69 -25.02 -2.81
CA MET A 22 -29.93 -24.38 -2.36
C MET A 22 -30.52 -23.62 -3.55
N ALA A 23 -31.77 -23.92 -3.88
CA ALA A 23 -32.45 -23.40 -5.06
C ALA A 23 -32.87 -21.94 -4.87
N ASP A 24 -32.48 -21.07 -5.80
CA ASP A 24 -33.28 -19.94 -6.27
C ASP A 24 -32.96 -19.71 -7.75
N GLY A 25 -33.97 -19.87 -8.59
CA GLY A 25 -33.81 -19.91 -10.05
C GLY A 25 -33.86 -18.52 -10.67
N HIS A 26 -32.81 -18.14 -11.39
CA HIS A 26 -32.82 -17.18 -12.51
C HIS A 26 -31.89 -17.72 -13.61
N ASN A 27 -32.36 -17.71 -14.86
CA ASN A 27 -31.65 -18.22 -16.04
C ASN A 27 -30.48 -17.32 -16.42
N ASN A 28 -29.24 -17.78 -16.25
CA ASN A 28 -28.04 -17.16 -16.82
C ASN A 28 -27.43 -18.08 -17.89
N THR A 29 -26.91 -17.47 -18.96
CA THR A 29 -26.28 -18.10 -20.14
C THR A 29 -24.91 -18.71 -19.83
N GLU A 30 -24.49 -19.73 -20.59
CA GLU A 30 -23.29 -20.55 -20.33
C GLU A 30 -21.96 -19.76 -20.28
N GLU A 31 -21.86 -18.57 -20.90
CA GLU A 31 -20.67 -17.71 -20.80
C GLU A 31 -20.52 -17.00 -19.42
N ASP A 32 -21.61 -16.81 -18.68
CA ASP A 32 -21.56 -16.20 -17.33
C ASP A 32 -21.21 -17.22 -16.23
N MET A 33 -21.26 -18.54 -16.53
CA MET A 33 -21.02 -19.59 -15.54
C MET A 33 -19.55 -19.99 -15.38
N GLU A 34 -18.69 -19.78 -16.38
CA GLU A 34 -17.26 -20.11 -16.26
C GLU A 34 -16.52 -19.12 -15.35
N ASP A 35 -16.88 -17.83 -15.41
CA ASP A 35 -16.19 -16.76 -14.66
C ASP A 35 -16.42 -16.89 -13.14
N ASP A 36 -17.63 -17.29 -12.71
CA ASP A 36 -18.01 -17.37 -11.29
C ASP A 36 -17.33 -18.54 -10.53
N THR A 37 -16.95 -19.61 -11.22
CA THR A 37 -16.33 -20.78 -10.56
C THR A 37 -14.86 -20.56 -10.18
N SER A 38 -14.15 -19.66 -10.87
CA SER A 38 -12.73 -19.37 -10.63
C SER A 38 -12.50 -18.61 -9.31
N TRP A 39 -13.47 -17.80 -8.89
CA TRP A 39 -13.40 -16.92 -7.71
C TRP A 39 -13.88 -17.55 -6.41
N ARG A 40 -14.26 -18.84 -6.43
CA ARG A 40 -14.66 -19.59 -5.24
C ARG A 40 -13.65 -19.44 -4.10
N SER A 41 -14.16 -19.39 -2.86
CA SER A 41 -13.34 -19.26 -1.65
C SER A 41 -12.65 -20.55 -1.25
N GLU A 42 -13.17 -21.69 -1.72
CA GLU A 42 -12.66 -23.01 -1.36
C GLU A 42 -12.88 -24.01 -2.50
N ALA A 43 -12.07 -25.07 -2.52
CA ALA A 43 -12.23 -26.19 -3.44
C ALA A 43 -11.55 -27.45 -2.91
N THR A 44 -12.11 -28.60 -3.28
CA THR A 44 -11.41 -29.90 -3.20
C THR A 44 -10.99 -30.33 -4.60
N PHE A 45 -9.75 -30.75 -4.76
CA PHE A 45 -9.25 -31.28 -6.02
C PHE A 45 -8.23 -32.40 -5.81
N GLN A 46 -8.15 -33.29 -6.79
CA GLN A 46 -7.36 -34.52 -6.70
C GLN A 46 -6.32 -34.60 -7.81
N PHE A 47 -5.22 -35.27 -7.53
CA PHE A 47 -4.16 -35.58 -8.47
C PHE A 47 -3.68 -37.02 -8.26
N THR A 48 -3.80 -37.84 -9.30
CA THR A 48 -3.35 -39.24 -9.26
C THR A 48 -2.03 -39.37 -9.98
N VAL A 49 -1.00 -39.84 -9.27
CA VAL A 49 0.32 -40.11 -9.82
C VAL A 49 0.38 -41.58 -10.24
N GLU A 50 0.50 -41.82 -11.55
CA GLU A 50 0.70 -43.16 -12.09
C GLU A 50 2.16 -43.59 -12.05
N ARG A 51 2.40 -44.91 -12.05
CA ARG A 51 3.74 -45.50 -11.98
C ARG A 51 4.53 -45.00 -10.76
N PHE A 52 3.87 -44.86 -9.62
CA PHE A 52 4.38 -44.17 -8.43
C PHE A 52 5.70 -44.74 -7.92
N ASN A 53 5.90 -46.05 -7.99
CA ASN A 53 7.15 -46.70 -7.58
C ASN A 53 8.38 -46.21 -8.36
N ARG A 54 8.20 -45.69 -9.59
CA ARG A 54 9.27 -45.19 -10.46
C ARG A 54 9.48 -43.68 -10.36
N LEU A 55 8.72 -42.99 -9.51
CA LEU A 55 8.84 -41.53 -9.37
C LEU A 55 10.23 -41.15 -8.83
N SER A 56 10.97 -40.40 -9.63
CA SER A 56 12.32 -39.90 -9.35
C SER A 56 12.38 -38.38 -9.20
N GLU A 57 11.46 -37.65 -9.84
CA GLU A 57 11.41 -36.18 -9.88
C GLU A 57 10.11 -35.64 -9.29
N SER A 58 10.03 -34.32 -9.11
CA SER A 58 8.80 -33.64 -8.70
C SER A 58 7.78 -33.64 -9.84
N VAL A 59 6.52 -33.91 -9.50
CA VAL A 59 5.38 -33.83 -10.41
C VAL A 59 4.37 -32.82 -9.88
N LEU A 60 3.77 -32.07 -10.81
CA LEU A 60 2.74 -31.07 -10.53
C LEU A 60 1.42 -31.50 -11.14
N SER A 61 0.33 -31.25 -10.42
CA SER A 61 -1.02 -31.42 -10.97
C SER A 61 -1.38 -30.32 -11.97
N PRO A 62 -2.42 -30.54 -12.80
CA PRO A 62 -3.15 -29.44 -13.42
C PRO A 62 -3.62 -28.43 -12.36
N PRO A 63 -3.71 -27.13 -12.70
CA PRO A 63 -4.15 -26.12 -11.76
C PRO A 63 -5.64 -26.24 -11.44
N CYS A 64 -5.98 -26.04 -10.17
CA CYS A 64 -7.31 -25.80 -9.67
C CYS A 64 -7.43 -24.32 -9.31
N PHE A 65 -8.43 -23.61 -9.83
CA PHE A 65 -8.59 -22.19 -9.54
C PHE A 65 -9.42 -21.98 -8.27
N VAL A 66 -8.88 -21.18 -7.34
CA VAL A 66 -9.54 -20.70 -6.12
C VAL A 66 -9.06 -19.26 -5.91
N ARG A 67 -10.00 -18.32 -5.69
CA ARG A 67 -9.74 -16.87 -5.72
C ARG A 67 -9.04 -16.38 -7.00
N ASN A 68 -9.32 -17.03 -8.12
CA ASN A 68 -8.67 -16.82 -9.41
C ASN A 68 -7.14 -16.94 -9.39
N LEU A 69 -6.61 -17.70 -8.42
CA LEU A 69 -5.21 -18.10 -8.38
C LEU A 69 -5.10 -19.58 -8.77
N PRO A 70 -4.07 -19.98 -9.53
CA PRO A 70 -3.86 -21.38 -9.85
C PRO A 70 -3.19 -22.11 -8.66
N TRP A 71 -3.90 -23.09 -8.11
CA TRP A 71 -3.41 -23.98 -7.04
C TRP A 71 -3.05 -25.34 -7.62
N LYS A 72 -1.88 -25.87 -7.27
CA LYS A 72 -1.37 -27.15 -7.77
C LYS A 72 -0.92 -28.05 -6.64
N ILE A 73 -1.18 -29.34 -6.79
CA ILE A 73 -0.60 -30.39 -5.94
C ILE A 73 0.82 -30.67 -6.46
N MET A 74 1.81 -30.56 -5.58
CA MET A 74 3.20 -30.92 -5.86
C MET A 74 3.59 -32.16 -5.05
N VAL A 75 3.98 -33.22 -5.75
CA VAL A 75 4.43 -34.48 -5.15
C VAL A 75 5.85 -34.75 -5.57
N MET A 76 6.72 -35.09 -4.63
CA MET A 76 8.11 -35.43 -4.95
C MET A 76 8.68 -36.46 -3.97
N PRO A 77 9.56 -37.37 -4.44
CA PRO A 77 10.32 -38.22 -3.54
C PRO A 77 11.34 -37.37 -2.77
N ARG A 78 11.44 -37.57 -1.45
CA ARG A 78 12.47 -36.94 -0.62
C ARG A 78 13.43 -38.00 -0.12
N LEU A 79 14.72 -37.72 -0.29
CA LEU A 79 15.85 -38.54 0.14
C LEU A 79 16.62 -37.75 1.18
N TYR A 80 16.96 -38.39 2.29
CA TYR A 80 17.74 -37.77 3.35
C TYR A 80 19.22 -38.14 3.19
N PRO A 81 20.13 -37.16 3.00
CA PRO A 81 21.56 -37.42 2.79
C PRO A 81 22.18 -38.26 3.92
N ASP A 82 21.75 -38.03 5.16
CA ASP A 82 22.26 -38.72 6.36
C ASP A 82 21.67 -40.12 6.55
N ARG A 83 20.62 -40.49 5.79
CA ARG A 83 19.92 -41.78 5.87
C ARG A 83 19.41 -42.21 4.50
N PRO A 84 20.28 -42.74 3.61
CA PRO A 84 19.92 -43.08 2.23
C PRO A 84 18.84 -44.17 2.10
N HIS A 85 18.58 -44.94 3.17
CA HIS A 85 17.51 -45.93 3.21
C HIS A 85 16.14 -45.36 3.63
N GLN A 86 16.06 -44.09 4.03
CA GLN A 86 14.83 -43.45 4.48
C GLN A 86 14.29 -42.56 3.35
N LYS A 87 13.47 -43.16 2.46
CA LYS A 87 12.73 -42.44 1.41
C LYS A 87 11.38 -42.01 1.98
N SER A 88 10.98 -40.77 1.75
CA SER A 88 9.65 -40.25 2.12
C SER A 88 8.94 -39.63 0.92
N VAL A 89 7.62 -39.51 1.03
CA VAL A 89 6.80 -38.75 0.10
C VAL A 89 6.76 -37.30 0.58
N GLY A 90 7.24 -36.40 -0.25
CA GLY A 90 7.02 -34.96 -0.12
C GLY A 90 5.70 -34.58 -0.78
N PHE A 91 4.86 -33.84 -0.07
CA PHE A 91 3.54 -33.41 -0.54
C PHE A 91 3.33 -31.94 -0.15
N PHE A 92 3.18 -31.09 -1.15
CA PHE A 92 3.07 -29.65 -1.04
C PHE A 92 1.89 -29.13 -1.85
N LEU A 93 1.35 -28.00 -1.41
CA LEU A 93 0.41 -27.19 -2.15
C LEU A 93 1.18 -25.99 -2.71
N GLN A 94 1.09 -25.77 -4.01
CA GLN A 94 1.69 -24.62 -4.70
C GLN A 94 0.59 -23.66 -5.13
N CYS A 95 0.84 -22.35 -5.05
CA CYS A 95 -0.08 -21.28 -5.39
C CYS A 95 0.62 -20.26 -6.28
N ASN A 96 0.06 -19.99 -7.46
CA ASN A 96 0.45 -18.87 -8.34
C ASN A 96 1.98 -18.74 -8.60
N ALA A 97 2.68 -19.87 -8.72
CA ALA A 97 4.13 -19.93 -8.86
C ALA A 97 4.63 -19.40 -10.23
N GLU A 98 3.77 -19.41 -11.24
CA GLU A 98 4.11 -18.91 -12.58
C GLU A 98 3.99 -17.38 -12.72
N SER A 99 3.50 -16.68 -11.71
CA SER A 99 3.34 -15.23 -11.76
C SER A 99 4.68 -14.50 -11.59
N ASP A 100 5.04 -13.67 -12.56
CA ASP A 100 6.21 -12.77 -12.49
C ASP A 100 6.03 -11.63 -11.46
N SER A 101 4.81 -11.41 -10.96
CA SER A 101 4.53 -10.39 -9.95
C SER A 101 5.14 -10.75 -8.60
N THR A 102 5.84 -9.80 -7.98
CA THR A 102 6.38 -9.94 -6.61
C THR A 102 5.44 -9.37 -5.55
N SER A 103 4.29 -8.80 -5.93
CA SER A 103 3.44 -8.03 -5.02
C SER A 103 2.14 -8.74 -4.63
N TRP A 104 1.96 -10.00 -5.02
CA TRP A 104 0.77 -10.77 -4.65
C TRP A 104 0.97 -11.55 -3.35
N SER A 105 -0.12 -11.74 -2.61
CA SER A 105 -0.14 -12.67 -1.49
C SER A 105 -1.54 -13.24 -1.28
N CYS A 106 -1.64 -14.46 -0.77
CA CYS A 106 -2.89 -15.13 -0.47
C CYS A 106 -2.71 -16.04 0.74
N HIS A 107 -3.41 -15.76 1.83
CA HIS A 107 -3.45 -16.67 2.97
C HIS A 107 -4.45 -17.81 2.69
N ALA A 108 -4.08 -19.05 3.00
CA ALA A 108 -4.98 -20.18 2.85
C ALA A 108 -4.75 -21.25 3.92
N GLN A 109 -5.85 -21.92 4.25
CA GLN A 109 -5.85 -23.16 5.02
C GLN A 109 -6.10 -24.31 4.07
N ALA A 110 -5.37 -25.41 4.24
CA ALA A 110 -5.57 -26.59 3.40
C ALA A 110 -5.42 -27.89 4.18
N VAL A 111 -6.13 -28.91 3.71
CA VAL A 111 -6.01 -30.30 4.16
C VAL A 111 -5.41 -31.09 3.02
N LEU A 112 -4.18 -31.56 3.21
CA LEU A 112 -3.49 -32.46 2.28
C LEU A 112 -3.81 -33.89 2.71
N LYS A 113 -4.37 -34.71 1.81
CA LYS A 113 -4.82 -36.08 2.08
C LYS A 113 -4.27 -37.04 1.02
N ILE A 114 -3.79 -38.21 1.45
CA ILE A 114 -3.53 -39.35 0.56
C ILE A 114 -4.68 -40.33 0.74
N ILE A 115 -5.38 -40.62 -0.36
CA ILE A 115 -6.57 -41.47 -0.34
C ILE A 115 -6.18 -42.93 -0.12
N ASN A 116 -6.92 -43.61 0.74
CA ASN A 116 -6.83 -45.05 0.89
C ASN A 116 -7.94 -45.73 0.05
N TYR A 117 -7.56 -46.52 -0.94
CA TYR A 117 -8.48 -47.18 -1.88
C TYR A 117 -9.33 -48.27 -1.22
N LYS A 118 -8.93 -48.79 -0.05
CA LYS A 118 -9.70 -49.84 0.67
C LYS A 118 -10.74 -49.25 1.62
N ASP A 119 -10.46 -48.10 2.23
CA ASP A 119 -11.26 -47.51 3.32
C ASP A 119 -10.95 -46.02 3.46
N ASP A 120 -11.87 -45.13 3.07
CA ASP A 120 -11.60 -43.68 3.05
C ASP A 120 -11.32 -43.09 4.45
N GLU A 121 -11.85 -43.69 5.52
CA GLU A 121 -11.57 -43.27 6.92
C GLU A 121 -10.13 -43.56 7.33
N LYS A 122 -9.43 -44.46 6.61
CA LYS A 122 -8.00 -44.74 6.80
C LYS A 122 -7.09 -43.89 5.91
N SER A 123 -7.66 -42.99 5.12
CA SER A 123 -6.89 -41.99 4.40
C SER A 123 -6.07 -41.16 5.38
N PHE A 124 -4.84 -40.83 5.01
CA PHE A 124 -3.96 -40.07 5.87
C PHE A 124 -3.96 -38.61 5.45
N SER A 125 -4.26 -37.71 6.39
CA SER A 125 -4.33 -36.28 6.11
C SER A 125 -3.54 -35.46 7.12
N ARG A 126 -3.06 -34.29 6.67
CA ARG A 126 -2.44 -33.27 7.52
C ARG A 126 -2.94 -31.89 7.09
N ARG A 127 -3.04 -30.98 8.05
CA ARG A 127 -3.49 -29.60 7.82
C ARG A 127 -2.30 -28.66 7.68
N ILE A 128 -2.45 -27.62 6.87
CA ILE A 128 -1.53 -26.50 6.76
C ILE A 128 -2.32 -25.18 6.83
N SER A 129 -1.68 -24.12 7.32
CA SER A 129 -2.15 -22.73 7.24
C SER A 129 -0.92 -21.89 6.89
N HIS A 130 -0.96 -21.17 5.77
CA HIS A 130 0.22 -20.45 5.28
C HIS A 130 -0.17 -19.21 4.46
N LEU A 131 0.71 -18.20 4.47
CA LEU A 131 0.61 -17.02 3.62
C LEU A 131 1.44 -17.26 2.36
N PHE A 132 0.79 -17.59 1.26
CA PHE A 132 1.45 -17.82 -0.03
C PHE A 132 1.81 -16.48 -0.69
N PHE A 133 3.03 -16.35 -1.18
CA PHE A 133 3.51 -15.19 -1.94
C PHE A 133 4.71 -15.59 -2.81
N HIS A 134 5.25 -14.67 -3.62
CA HIS A 134 6.24 -15.03 -4.65
C HIS A 134 7.49 -15.80 -4.16
N LYS A 135 7.98 -15.59 -2.92
CA LYS A 135 9.15 -16.33 -2.38
C LYS A 135 8.76 -17.65 -1.72
N GLU A 136 7.57 -17.73 -1.15
CA GLU A 136 7.02 -18.91 -0.49
C GLU A 136 5.70 -19.25 -1.19
N ASN A 137 5.82 -19.60 -2.48
CA ASN A 137 4.67 -19.92 -3.32
C ASN A 137 4.25 -21.39 -3.20
N ASP A 138 5.01 -22.20 -2.46
CA ASP A 138 4.66 -23.56 -2.10
C ASP A 138 4.84 -23.80 -0.60
N TRP A 139 3.95 -24.63 -0.03
CA TRP A 139 4.00 -25.00 1.37
C TRP A 139 3.44 -26.40 1.59
N GLY A 140 4.03 -27.13 2.54
CA GLY A 140 3.65 -28.51 2.81
C GLY A 140 4.70 -29.27 3.60
N PHE A 141 4.79 -30.58 3.36
CA PHE A 141 5.62 -31.46 4.16
C PHE A 141 6.63 -32.22 3.30
N SER A 142 7.92 -32.06 3.60
CA SER A 142 8.99 -32.89 3.02
C SER A 142 8.91 -34.36 3.47
N ASN A 143 8.39 -34.60 4.68
CA ASN A 143 8.12 -35.94 5.19
C ASN A 143 6.63 -36.06 5.50
N PHE A 144 5.82 -36.19 4.44
CA PHE A 144 4.37 -36.35 4.61
C PHE A 144 4.04 -37.76 5.11
N MET A 145 4.54 -38.79 4.42
CA MET A 145 4.41 -40.20 4.79
C MET A 145 5.67 -40.97 4.37
N ALA A 146 6.00 -42.04 5.10
CA ALA A 146 7.10 -42.94 4.73
C ALA A 146 6.82 -43.60 3.38
N TRP A 147 7.82 -43.64 2.49
CA TRP A 147 7.65 -44.21 1.14
C TRP A 147 7.20 -45.68 1.21
N SER A 148 7.82 -46.45 2.10
CA SER A 148 7.50 -47.86 2.32
C SER A 148 6.06 -48.10 2.78
N GLU A 149 5.43 -47.11 3.41
CA GLU A 149 4.05 -47.21 3.88
C GLU A 149 3.05 -46.91 2.76
N VAL A 150 3.33 -45.92 1.92
CA VAL A 150 2.49 -45.63 0.74
C VAL A 150 2.56 -46.77 -0.27
N THR A 151 3.73 -47.38 -0.46
CA THR A 151 3.91 -48.44 -1.46
C THR A 151 3.61 -49.85 -0.95
N ASP A 152 3.11 -50.00 0.29
CA ASP A 152 2.68 -51.29 0.84
C ASP A 152 1.27 -51.63 0.34
N PRO A 153 1.10 -52.67 -0.52
CA PRO A 153 -0.21 -53.04 -1.06
C PRO A 153 -1.21 -53.49 0.02
N GLU A 154 -0.74 -53.93 1.19
CA GLU A 154 -1.61 -54.32 2.30
C GLU A 154 -2.28 -53.10 2.95
N LYS A 155 -1.60 -51.94 2.95
CA LYS A 155 -2.09 -50.71 3.59
C LYS A 155 -3.15 -49.96 2.77
N GLY A 156 -3.25 -50.20 1.47
CA GLY A 156 -4.35 -49.69 0.63
C GLY A 156 -4.16 -48.27 0.07
N PHE A 157 -3.00 -47.64 0.23
CA PHE A 157 -2.70 -46.32 -0.36
C PHE A 157 -2.25 -46.37 -1.83
N ILE A 158 -2.00 -47.57 -2.36
CA ILE A 158 -1.56 -47.79 -3.74
C ILE A 158 -2.43 -48.85 -4.41
N GLU A 159 -2.91 -48.57 -5.62
CA GLU A 159 -3.67 -49.50 -6.46
C GLU A 159 -3.14 -49.40 -7.90
N GLU A 160 -2.82 -50.52 -8.55
CA GLU A 160 -2.23 -50.54 -9.90
C GLU A 160 -1.01 -49.61 -10.11
N ASP A 161 -0.17 -49.46 -9.08
CA ASP A 161 0.97 -48.51 -9.05
C ASP A 161 0.54 -47.03 -9.20
N LYS A 162 -0.67 -46.70 -8.76
CA LYS A 162 -1.24 -45.35 -8.70
C LYS A 162 -1.49 -44.93 -7.26
N VAL A 163 -1.25 -43.66 -6.98
CA VAL A 163 -1.53 -43.03 -5.67
C VAL A 163 -2.30 -41.73 -5.92
N THR A 164 -3.44 -41.56 -5.24
CA THR A 164 -4.29 -40.37 -5.35
C THR A 164 -4.08 -39.43 -4.18
N PHE A 165 -3.67 -38.21 -4.51
CA PHE A 165 -3.50 -37.09 -3.59
C PHE A 165 -4.72 -36.19 -3.71
N GLU A 166 -5.27 -35.76 -2.58
CA GLU A 166 -6.39 -34.84 -2.49
C GLU A 166 -5.99 -33.62 -1.67
N VAL A 167 -6.40 -32.44 -2.13
CA VAL A 167 -6.28 -31.21 -1.37
C VAL A 167 -7.64 -30.54 -1.29
N TYR A 168 -8.09 -30.30 -0.06
CA TYR A 168 -9.10 -29.28 0.23
C TYR A 168 -8.38 -27.98 0.57
N VAL A 169 -8.63 -26.90 -0.15
CA VAL A 169 -8.08 -25.57 0.12
C VAL A 169 -9.21 -24.58 0.38
N GLN A 170 -9.04 -23.75 1.40
CA GLN A 170 -9.89 -22.60 1.72
C GLN A 170 -8.98 -21.37 1.75
N ALA A 171 -9.19 -20.44 0.82
CA ALA A 171 -8.33 -19.30 0.59
C ALA A 171 -9.03 -17.98 0.92
N ASP A 172 -8.29 -17.10 1.60
CA ASP A 172 -8.70 -15.72 1.85
C ASP A 172 -8.63 -14.92 0.55
N ALA A 173 -9.31 -13.77 0.53
CA ALA A 173 -9.22 -12.87 -0.61
C ALA A 173 -7.75 -12.39 -0.79
N PRO A 174 -7.16 -12.54 -1.99
CA PRO A 174 -5.75 -12.26 -2.21
C PRO A 174 -5.46 -10.77 -2.43
N HIS A 175 -4.28 -10.33 -1.99
CA HIS A 175 -3.75 -8.99 -2.28
C HIS A 175 -2.89 -9.00 -3.54
N GLY A 176 -2.77 -7.84 -4.20
CA GLY A 176 -1.87 -7.65 -5.35
C GLY A 176 -2.29 -8.35 -6.65
N VAL A 177 -3.51 -8.92 -6.68
CA VAL A 177 -4.18 -9.44 -7.88
C VAL A 177 -5.50 -8.71 -8.10
N ALA A 178 -6.18 -8.99 -9.22
CA ALA A 178 -7.40 -8.29 -9.61
C ALA A 178 -8.62 -8.68 -8.73
N TRP A 179 -8.62 -8.27 -7.45
CA TRP A 179 -9.76 -8.45 -6.54
C TRP A 179 -10.68 -7.23 -6.58
N ASP A 180 -11.93 -7.41 -7.01
CA ASP A 180 -12.95 -6.37 -6.96
C ASP A 180 -13.78 -6.48 -5.68
N SER A 181 -13.30 -5.83 -4.62
CA SER A 181 -13.95 -5.73 -3.31
C SER A 181 -15.43 -5.32 -3.43
N LYS A 182 -15.75 -4.37 -4.31
CA LYS A 182 -17.10 -3.81 -4.42
C LYS A 182 -18.05 -4.78 -5.12
N LYS A 183 -17.59 -5.47 -6.17
CA LYS A 183 -18.38 -6.51 -6.84
C LYS A 183 -18.77 -7.64 -5.88
N HIS A 184 -17.83 -8.11 -5.05
CA HIS A 184 -18.08 -9.26 -4.17
C HIS A 184 -18.78 -8.92 -2.85
N THR A 185 -18.56 -7.73 -2.30
CA THR A 185 -19.07 -7.37 -0.96
C THR A 185 -20.05 -6.21 -0.95
N GLY A 186 -20.08 -5.39 -2.00
CA GLY A 186 -20.77 -4.10 -2.02
C GLY A 186 -19.98 -2.96 -1.36
N TYR A 187 -18.78 -3.24 -0.84
CA TYR A 187 -17.94 -2.29 -0.09
C TYR A 187 -16.54 -2.19 -0.70
N VAL A 188 -15.88 -1.05 -0.45
CA VAL A 188 -14.53 -0.76 -0.96
C VAL A 188 -13.53 -0.59 0.19
N GLY A 189 -12.30 -1.02 -0.07
CA GLY A 189 -11.20 -0.94 0.88
C GLY A 189 -10.49 0.42 0.91
N LEU A 190 -9.52 0.53 1.80
CA LEU A 190 -8.60 1.67 1.95
C LEU A 190 -7.19 1.24 1.54
N LYS A 191 -6.48 2.09 0.80
CA LYS A 191 -5.09 1.81 0.42
C LYS A 191 -4.20 1.86 1.65
N ASN A 192 -3.46 0.79 1.88
CA ASN A 192 -2.36 0.79 2.84
C ASN A 192 -1.23 1.72 2.36
N GLN A 193 -0.77 2.61 3.24
CA GLN A 193 0.36 3.52 3.01
C GLN A 193 1.59 3.15 3.86
N GLY A 194 1.77 1.89 4.21
CA GLY A 194 2.88 1.42 5.05
C GLY A 194 2.36 0.91 6.39
N ALA A 195 2.44 1.72 7.44
CA ALA A 195 1.99 1.34 8.78
C ALA A 195 0.64 1.96 9.18
N THR A 196 -0.19 2.36 8.20
CA THR A 196 -1.46 3.09 8.45
C THR A 196 -2.68 2.16 8.65
N CYS A 197 -2.47 0.85 8.73
CA CYS A 197 -3.52 -0.17 8.80
C CYS A 197 -4.46 0.03 10.01
N TYR A 198 -3.92 0.47 11.15
CA TYR A 198 -4.70 0.75 12.37
C TYR A 198 -5.66 1.93 12.16
N MET A 199 -5.22 2.96 11.44
CA MET A 199 -6.07 4.09 11.04
C MET A 199 -7.12 3.64 10.03
N ASN A 200 -6.77 2.79 9.05
CA ASN A 200 -7.74 2.27 8.08
C ASN A 200 -8.87 1.50 8.79
N SER A 201 -8.52 0.66 9.77
CA SER A 201 -9.47 -0.09 10.59
C SER A 201 -10.43 0.83 11.36
N LEU A 202 -9.91 1.90 11.96
CA LEU A 202 -10.71 2.92 12.63
C LEU A 202 -11.62 3.70 11.65
N LEU A 203 -11.09 4.08 10.48
CA LEU A 203 -11.86 4.84 9.48
C LEU A 203 -13.05 4.05 8.95
N GLN A 204 -12.89 2.75 8.67
CA GLN A 204 -14.00 1.89 8.28
C GLN A 204 -15.05 1.82 9.41
N THR A 205 -14.61 1.64 10.65
CA THR A 205 -15.49 1.64 11.84
C THR A 205 -16.32 2.91 11.97
N LEU A 206 -15.69 4.08 11.83
CA LEU A 206 -16.38 5.36 11.89
C LEU A 206 -17.28 5.61 10.66
N PHE A 207 -16.88 5.15 9.48
CA PHE A 207 -17.67 5.27 8.25
C PHE A 207 -18.99 4.48 8.33
N PHE A 208 -18.97 3.28 8.92
CA PHE A 208 -20.17 2.45 9.12
C PHE A 208 -21.00 2.85 10.34
N THR A 209 -20.54 3.81 11.14
CA THR A 209 -21.40 4.54 12.07
C THR A 209 -22.24 5.56 11.30
N ASN A 210 -23.32 5.11 10.65
CA ASN A 210 -24.04 5.90 9.63
C ASN A 210 -24.54 7.26 10.12
N GLN A 211 -25.00 7.37 11.37
CA GLN A 211 -25.41 8.64 11.97
C GLN A 211 -24.25 9.64 12.09
N LEU A 212 -23.04 9.15 12.43
CA LEU A 212 -21.83 9.96 12.39
C LEU A 212 -21.49 10.37 10.96
N ARG A 213 -21.53 9.43 10.01
CA ARG A 213 -21.23 9.71 8.59
C ARG A 213 -22.09 10.84 8.02
N LYS A 214 -23.42 10.81 8.27
CA LYS A 214 -24.32 11.89 7.85
C LYS A 214 -23.94 13.22 8.48
N ALA A 215 -23.64 13.24 9.78
CA ALA A 215 -23.21 14.46 10.45
C ALA A 215 -21.88 15.01 9.88
N VAL A 216 -20.94 14.12 9.54
CA VAL A 216 -19.67 14.48 8.91
C VAL A 216 -19.89 15.17 7.56
N TYR A 217 -20.83 14.68 6.73
CA TYR A 217 -21.15 15.35 5.45
C TYR A 217 -21.71 16.76 5.62
N MET A 218 -22.40 17.05 6.72
CA MET A 218 -23.03 18.35 6.99
C MET A 218 -22.07 19.40 7.56
N MET A 219 -20.79 19.08 7.79
CA MET A 219 -19.83 20.05 8.31
C MET A 219 -19.47 21.13 7.26
N PRO A 220 -19.42 22.42 7.65
CA PRO A 220 -19.09 23.52 6.75
C PRO A 220 -17.58 23.60 6.50
N THR A 221 -17.12 23.02 5.39
CA THR A 221 -15.68 22.92 5.06
C THR A 221 -15.26 23.74 3.85
N GLU A 222 -16.17 24.47 3.20
CA GLU A 222 -15.95 25.18 1.93
C GLU A 222 -14.74 26.14 1.93
N GLY A 223 -14.55 26.88 3.02
CA GLY A 223 -13.43 27.81 3.19
C GLY A 223 -12.13 27.15 3.67
N ASP A 224 -12.13 25.85 3.96
CA ASP A 224 -11.00 25.17 4.54
C ASP A 224 -9.90 24.86 3.51
N ASP A 225 -8.65 24.83 3.94
CA ASP A 225 -7.51 24.39 3.11
C ASP A 225 -7.63 22.89 2.76
N SER A 226 -7.49 22.57 1.46
CA SER A 226 -7.66 21.21 0.91
C SER A 226 -6.70 20.17 1.51
N SER A 227 -5.54 20.61 2.00
CA SER A 227 -4.44 19.76 2.47
C SER A 227 -4.24 19.76 3.99
N LYS A 228 -4.77 20.75 4.71
CA LYS A 228 -4.59 20.89 6.16
C LYS A 228 -5.86 20.62 6.98
N SER A 229 -7.04 20.66 6.37
CA SER A 229 -8.29 20.44 7.10
C SER A 229 -8.59 18.95 7.30
N VAL A 230 -8.52 18.49 8.55
CA VAL A 230 -8.91 17.15 8.96
C VAL A 230 -10.40 16.86 8.66
N PRO A 231 -11.36 17.76 8.97
CA PRO A 231 -12.77 17.52 8.66
C PRO A 231 -13.04 17.33 7.16
N LEU A 232 -12.42 18.16 6.31
CA LEU A 232 -12.53 18.03 4.86
C LEU A 232 -11.84 16.76 4.34
N ALA A 233 -10.69 16.39 4.91
CA ALA A 233 -10.02 15.16 4.55
C ALA A 233 -10.84 13.93 4.92
N LEU A 234 -11.51 13.94 6.08
CA LEU A 234 -12.43 12.88 6.50
C LEU A 234 -13.66 12.81 5.58
N GLN A 235 -14.29 13.96 5.27
CA GLN A 235 -15.39 14.03 4.30
C GLN A 235 -15.00 13.43 2.94
N ARG A 236 -13.79 13.71 2.45
CA ARG A 236 -13.25 13.13 1.21
C ARG A 236 -13.13 11.61 1.29
N VAL A 237 -12.58 11.09 2.40
CA VAL A 237 -12.47 9.63 2.61
C VAL A 237 -13.85 8.99 2.65
N PHE A 238 -14.79 9.53 3.42
CA PHE A 238 -16.16 9.00 3.52
C PHE A 238 -16.91 9.09 2.20
N TYR A 239 -16.75 10.19 1.45
CA TYR A 239 -17.37 10.33 0.13
C TYR A 239 -16.85 9.27 -0.85
N GLU A 240 -15.52 9.09 -0.92
CA GLU A 240 -14.92 8.10 -1.81
C GLU A 240 -15.21 6.65 -1.36
N LEU A 241 -15.32 6.37 -0.05
CA LEU A 241 -15.74 5.05 0.44
C LEU A 241 -17.18 4.69 0.03
N GLN A 242 -18.05 5.69 -0.12
CA GLN A 242 -19.43 5.47 -0.59
C GLN A 242 -19.52 5.32 -2.12
N HIS A 243 -18.71 6.05 -2.90
CA HIS A 243 -18.90 6.16 -4.36
C HIS A 243 -17.84 5.46 -5.20
N SER A 244 -16.60 5.33 -4.72
CA SER A 244 -15.50 4.76 -5.49
C SER A 244 -15.70 3.26 -5.70
N ASP A 245 -15.25 2.76 -6.85
CA ASP A 245 -15.08 1.33 -7.13
C ASP A 245 -13.64 0.88 -6.86
N LYS A 246 -12.74 1.82 -6.57
CA LYS A 246 -11.31 1.56 -6.33
C LYS A 246 -10.94 1.85 -4.87
N PRO A 247 -9.93 1.15 -4.33
CA PRO A 247 -9.42 1.39 -2.98
C PRO A 247 -9.13 2.86 -2.72
N VAL A 248 -9.64 3.37 -1.60
CA VAL A 248 -9.63 4.81 -1.27
C VAL A 248 -8.30 5.19 -0.62
N GLY A 249 -7.69 6.28 -1.08
CA GLY A 249 -6.43 6.77 -0.52
C GLY A 249 -6.63 7.69 0.67
N THR A 250 -5.83 7.52 1.73
CA THR A 250 -5.84 8.34 2.95
C THR A 250 -4.72 9.41 3.01
N LYS A 251 -3.95 9.62 1.93
CA LYS A 251 -2.76 10.51 1.90
C LYS A 251 -3.03 11.95 2.34
N LYS A 252 -4.19 12.51 1.98
CA LYS A 252 -4.54 13.89 2.41
C LYS A 252 -4.97 13.94 3.87
N LEU A 253 -5.50 12.85 4.41
CA LEU A 253 -5.89 12.76 5.81
C LEU A 253 -4.67 12.67 6.72
N THR A 254 -3.72 11.79 6.41
CA THR A 254 -2.44 11.71 7.16
C THR A 254 -1.71 13.05 7.14
N LYS A 255 -1.62 13.69 5.98
CA LYS A 255 -1.04 15.04 5.85
C LYS A 255 -1.77 16.10 6.69
N SER A 256 -3.10 16.02 6.82
CA SER A 256 -3.87 16.98 7.61
C SER A 256 -3.63 16.88 9.12
N PHE A 257 -3.19 15.71 9.61
CA PHE A 257 -2.73 15.53 10.99
C PHE A 257 -1.30 16.04 11.23
N GLY A 258 -0.62 16.52 10.18
CA GLY A 258 0.78 16.91 10.25
C GLY A 258 1.75 15.73 10.23
N TRP A 259 1.28 14.52 9.94
CA TRP A 259 2.15 13.35 9.78
C TRP A 259 2.93 13.46 8.47
N GLU A 260 4.25 13.42 8.57
CA GLU A 260 5.12 13.31 7.41
C GLU A 260 5.18 11.84 6.92
N THR A 261 5.80 11.62 5.77
CA THR A 261 5.88 10.28 5.16
C THR A 261 6.56 9.27 6.10
N LEU A 262 7.51 9.71 6.93
CA LEU A 262 8.18 8.85 7.92
C LEU A 262 7.28 8.53 9.11
N ASP A 263 6.48 9.48 9.58
CA ASP A 263 5.55 9.29 10.70
C ASP A 263 4.44 8.28 10.34
N SER A 264 4.09 8.16 9.05
CA SER A 264 3.15 7.14 8.57
C SER A 264 3.63 5.69 8.71
N PHE A 265 4.90 5.49 9.09
CA PHE A 265 5.47 4.19 9.45
C PHE A 265 5.50 3.94 10.97
N MET A 266 5.12 4.93 11.80
CA MET A 266 4.99 4.77 13.25
C MET A 266 3.54 4.38 13.59
N GLN A 267 3.38 3.33 14.39
CA GLN A 267 2.07 2.95 14.90
C GLN A 267 1.71 3.84 16.08
N HIS A 268 0.60 4.55 15.96
CA HIS A 268 0.02 5.34 17.05
C HIS A 268 -1.05 4.52 17.79
N ASP A 269 -1.32 4.90 19.04
CA ASP A 269 -2.45 4.33 19.78
C ASP A 269 -3.77 4.67 19.06
N VAL A 270 -4.55 3.63 18.72
CA VAL A 270 -5.85 3.76 18.04
C VAL A 270 -6.82 4.59 18.87
N GLN A 271 -6.73 4.52 20.19
CA GLN A 271 -7.53 5.34 21.10
C GLN A 271 -7.19 6.82 20.92
N GLU A 272 -5.91 7.17 20.98
CA GLU A 272 -5.46 8.55 20.85
C GLU A 272 -5.90 9.13 19.50
N LEU A 273 -5.69 8.36 18.42
CA LEU A 273 -6.15 8.76 17.09
C LEU A 273 -7.67 8.95 17.01
N CYS A 274 -8.45 8.02 17.60
CA CYS A 274 -9.91 8.13 17.62
C CYS A 274 -10.36 9.39 18.36
N ARG A 275 -9.78 9.68 19.53
CA ARG A 275 -10.10 10.89 20.29
C ARG A 275 -9.73 12.15 19.55
N VAL A 276 -8.51 12.23 19.02
CA VAL A 276 -8.05 13.40 18.23
C VAL A 276 -8.95 13.65 17.03
N LEU A 277 -9.35 12.60 16.31
CA LEU A 277 -10.23 12.72 15.15
C LEU A 277 -11.65 13.17 15.57
N LEU A 278 -12.24 12.52 16.57
CA LEU A 278 -13.58 12.86 17.06
C LEU A 278 -13.66 14.26 17.68
N ASP A 279 -12.65 14.68 18.44
CA ASP A 279 -12.57 16.01 19.03
C ASP A 279 -12.41 17.09 17.94
N ASN A 280 -11.62 16.82 16.90
CA ASN A 280 -11.46 17.73 15.76
C ASN A 280 -12.80 17.92 15.01
N VAL A 281 -13.51 16.81 14.77
CA VAL A 281 -14.83 16.80 14.13
C VAL A 281 -15.87 17.50 15.04
N GLU A 282 -15.92 17.20 16.33
CA GLU A 282 -16.82 17.85 17.29
C GLU A 282 -16.63 19.37 17.31
N ASN A 283 -15.38 19.83 17.35
CA ASN A 283 -15.06 21.26 17.33
C ASN A 283 -15.52 21.94 16.03
N LYS A 284 -15.43 21.25 14.88
CA LYS A 284 -15.92 21.77 13.60
C LYS A 284 -17.44 21.77 13.48
N MET A 285 -18.13 20.89 14.20
CA MET A 285 -19.60 20.81 14.24
C MET A 285 -20.26 21.87 15.14
N LYS A 286 -19.52 22.54 16.03
CA LYS A 286 -20.05 23.59 16.90
C LYS A 286 -20.62 24.75 16.09
N GLY A 287 -21.82 25.22 16.44
CA GLY A 287 -22.53 26.28 15.73
C GLY A 287 -23.20 25.83 14.43
N THR A 288 -23.33 24.51 14.18
CA THR A 288 -23.99 23.94 13.00
C THR A 288 -25.27 23.18 13.39
N CYS A 289 -26.04 22.73 12.39
CA CYS A 289 -27.24 21.91 12.63
C CYS A 289 -26.95 20.50 13.20
N VAL A 290 -25.68 20.08 13.22
CA VAL A 290 -25.23 18.76 13.72
C VAL A 290 -24.36 18.87 14.97
N GLU A 291 -24.39 20.01 15.65
CA GLU A 291 -23.71 20.21 16.94
C GLU A 291 -24.12 19.15 17.96
N GLY A 292 -23.15 18.68 18.75
CA GLY A 292 -23.39 17.71 19.82
C GLY A 292 -23.59 16.26 19.34
N THR A 293 -23.42 15.97 18.05
CA THR A 293 -23.53 14.59 17.53
C THR A 293 -22.52 13.64 18.17
N ILE A 294 -21.26 14.06 18.32
CA ILE A 294 -20.20 13.22 18.92
C ILE A 294 -20.54 12.85 20.38
N PRO A 295 -20.85 13.82 21.28
CA PRO A 295 -21.32 13.49 22.62
C PRO A 295 -22.57 12.62 22.64
N LYS A 296 -23.55 12.87 21.76
CA LYS A 296 -24.79 12.10 21.71
C LYS A 296 -24.54 10.62 21.39
N LEU A 297 -23.57 10.31 20.54
CA LEU A 297 -23.28 8.96 20.10
C LEU A 297 -22.35 8.19 21.05
N PHE A 298 -21.32 8.85 21.58
CA PHE A 298 -20.19 8.18 22.22
C PHE A 298 -20.00 8.54 23.70
N ARG A 299 -20.59 9.65 24.19
CA ARG A 299 -20.35 10.09 25.57
C ARG A 299 -21.19 9.30 26.56
N GLY A 300 -20.52 8.56 27.42
CA GLY A 300 -21.08 8.01 28.65
C GLY A 300 -20.74 8.86 29.87
N LYS A 301 -21.37 8.55 31.01
CA LYS A 301 -21.09 9.17 32.30
C LYS A 301 -20.81 8.11 33.34
N MET A 302 -19.74 8.31 34.10
CA MET A 302 -19.40 7.46 35.24
C MET A 302 -19.15 8.32 36.47
N VAL A 303 -19.30 7.72 37.65
CA VAL A 303 -18.98 8.34 38.93
C VAL A 303 -17.86 7.56 39.59
N SER A 304 -16.75 8.25 39.87
CA SER A 304 -15.68 7.77 40.72
C SER A 304 -15.97 8.25 42.13
N TYR A 305 -16.08 7.32 43.09
CA TYR A 305 -16.37 7.66 44.48
C TYR A 305 -15.27 7.16 45.41
N ILE A 306 -15.08 7.90 46.50
CA ILE A 306 -14.22 7.52 47.63
C ILE A 306 -15.04 7.71 48.90
N GLN A 307 -15.20 6.64 49.67
CA GLN A 307 -15.94 6.62 50.93
C GLN A 307 -15.01 6.22 52.07
N CYS A 308 -14.80 7.11 53.04
CA CYS A 308 -14.01 6.78 54.22
C CYS A 308 -14.79 5.80 55.12
N LYS A 309 -14.08 4.85 55.75
CA LYS A 309 -14.68 3.81 56.60
C LYS A 309 -15.01 4.28 58.02
N HIS A 310 -14.15 5.14 58.58
CA HIS A 310 -14.21 5.53 59.99
C HIS A 310 -14.73 6.97 60.22
N VAL A 311 -14.82 7.76 59.16
CA VAL A 311 -15.32 9.13 59.18
C VAL A 311 -16.41 9.29 58.13
N ASP A 312 -17.41 10.12 58.41
CA ASP A 312 -18.51 10.41 57.49
C ASP A 312 -18.06 11.41 56.40
N TYR A 313 -17.16 10.94 55.54
CA TYR A 313 -16.63 11.70 54.41
C TYR A 313 -16.75 10.87 53.13
N ARG A 314 -17.40 11.46 52.12
CA ARG A 314 -17.56 10.90 50.78
C ARG A 314 -17.16 11.94 49.74
N SER A 315 -16.28 11.55 48.83
CA SER A 315 -15.95 12.32 47.64
C SER A 315 -16.54 11.62 46.42
N GLU A 316 -17.22 12.36 45.56
CA GLU A 316 -17.73 11.86 44.29
C GLU A 316 -17.31 12.80 43.17
N ARG A 317 -16.85 12.21 42.06
CA ARG A 317 -16.50 12.93 40.85
C ARG A 317 -17.20 12.28 39.67
N ILE A 318 -18.05 13.06 38.99
CA ILE A 318 -18.68 12.63 37.75
C ILE A 318 -17.72 12.96 36.60
N GLU A 319 -17.45 11.96 35.78
CA GLU A 319 -16.56 12.06 34.63
C GLU A 319 -17.29 11.60 33.37
N ASP A 320 -17.09 12.35 32.28
CA ASP A 320 -17.53 11.98 30.94
C ASP A 320 -16.46 11.06 30.33
N TYR A 321 -16.88 9.99 29.65
CA TYR A 321 -15.98 9.09 28.93
C TYR A 321 -16.50 8.83 27.52
N TYR A 322 -15.59 8.51 26.59
CA TYR A 322 -15.91 8.21 25.18
C TYR A 322 -15.48 6.79 24.77
N ASP A 323 -14.72 6.13 25.63
CA ASP A 323 -14.27 4.75 25.52
C ASP A 323 -14.12 4.14 26.92
N ILE A 324 -14.05 2.81 26.98
CA ILE A 324 -13.77 2.07 28.20
C ILE A 324 -12.58 1.15 27.93
N GLN A 325 -11.54 1.27 28.76
CA GLN A 325 -10.38 0.39 28.75
C GLN A 325 -10.61 -0.78 29.69
N LEU A 326 -10.55 -2.00 29.14
CA LEU A 326 -10.78 -3.24 29.88
C LEU A 326 -9.48 -4.00 30.08
N SER A 327 -9.18 -4.30 31.35
CA SER A 327 -8.08 -5.20 31.72
C SER A 327 -8.42 -6.62 31.26
N ILE A 328 -7.50 -7.27 30.54
CA ILE A 328 -7.67 -8.65 30.09
C ILE A 328 -6.78 -9.65 30.85
N LYS A 329 -5.76 -9.17 31.56
CA LYS A 329 -4.79 -10.04 32.22
C LYS A 329 -5.46 -10.81 33.34
N GLY A 330 -5.47 -12.14 33.24
CA GLY A 330 -6.12 -13.03 34.20
C GLY A 330 -7.66 -13.01 34.13
N LYS A 331 -8.26 -12.48 33.06
CA LYS A 331 -9.71 -12.49 32.80
C LYS A 331 -10.02 -13.37 31.59
N LYS A 332 -11.15 -14.06 31.61
CA LYS A 332 -11.57 -14.97 30.53
C LYS A 332 -12.45 -14.30 29.49
N ASN A 333 -13.25 -13.32 29.91
CA ASN A 333 -14.26 -12.68 29.06
C ASN A 333 -14.56 -11.24 29.50
N ILE A 334 -15.29 -10.52 28.65
CA ILE A 334 -15.71 -9.13 28.90
C ILE A 334 -16.42 -8.94 30.24
N PHE A 335 -17.29 -9.86 30.66
CA PHE A 335 -18.04 -9.71 31.91
C PHE A 335 -17.12 -9.70 33.13
N GLU A 336 -16.12 -10.60 33.18
CA GLU A 336 -15.12 -10.60 34.24
C GLU A 336 -14.33 -9.29 34.28
N SER A 337 -14.01 -8.69 33.12
CA SER A 337 -13.36 -7.38 33.05
C SER A 337 -14.27 -6.24 33.52
N PHE A 338 -15.57 -6.27 33.23
CA PHE A 338 -16.51 -5.25 33.75
C PHE A 338 -16.70 -5.38 35.26
N ILE A 339 -16.80 -6.61 35.79
CA ILE A 339 -16.84 -6.86 37.24
C ILE A 339 -15.59 -6.31 37.92
N ASP A 340 -14.41 -6.56 37.34
CA ASP A 340 -13.13 -6.01 37.81
C ASP A 340 -13.10 -4.48 37.74
N TYR A 341 -13.63 -3.89 36.65
CA TYR A 341 -13.68 -2.44 36.45
C TYR A 341 -14.51 -1.71 37.52
N VAL A 342 -15.63 -2.31 37.95
CA VAL A 342 -16.50 -1.75 39.01
C VAL A 342 -16.16 -2.28 40.41
N ALA A 343 -15.11 -3.10 40.54
CA ALA A 343 -14.71 -3.65 41.83
C ALA A 343 -14.24 -2.54 42.77
N VAL A 344 -14.57 -2.69 44.04
CA VAL A 344 -14.21 -1.71 45.07
C VAL A 344 -12.77 -1.94 45.50
N GLU A 345 -11.91 -0.96 45.26
CA GLU A 345 -10.54 -0.89 45.72
C GLU A 345 -10.50 -0.45 47.20
N GLN A 346 -9.74 -1.18 48.01
CA GLN A 346 -9.55 -0.87 49.43
C GLN A 346 -8.28 -0.03 49.59
N LEU A 347 -8.42 1.17 50.13
CA LEU A 347 -7.32 2.08 50.43
C LEU A 347 -6.92 1.92 51.90
N ASP A 348 -5.96 1.05 52.17
CA ASP A 348 -5.45 0.73 53.51
C ASP A 348 -3.90 0.78 53.57
N GLY A 349 -3.34 0.53 54.75
CA GLY A 349 -1.88 0.51 54.95
C GLY A 349 -1.20 1.82 54.58
N ASP A 350 -0.22 1.75 53.67
CA ASP A 350 0.52 2.90 53.14
C ASP A 350 -0.26 3.65 52.03
N ASN A 351 -1.37 3.08 51.52
CA ASN A 351 -2.19 3.64 50.45
C ASN A 351 -3.45 4.37 50.97
N LYS A 352 -3.42 4.87 52.21
CA LYS A 352 -4.55 5.60 52.83
C LYS A 352 -4.90 6.87 52.06
N TYR A 353 -6.18 7.21 52.01
CA TYR A 353 -6.71 8.38 51.33
C TYR A 353 -6.53 9.65 52.17
N ASP A 354 -6.00 10.72 51.58
CA ASP A 354 -5.96 12.03 52.25
C ASP A 354 -7.32 12.72 52.15
N ALA A 355 -8.08 12.68 53.24
CA ALA A 355 -9.40 13.29 53.38
C ALA A 355 -9.33 14.76 53.85
N GLY A 356 -8.21 15.46 53.61
CA GLY A 356 -8.05 16.88 53.92
C GLY A 356 -8.11 17.15 55.42
N GLU A 357 -9.21 17.75 55.90
CA GLU A 357 -9.39 18.06 57.33
C GLU A 357 -9.39 16.81 58.24
N HIS A 358 -9.70 15.63 57.68
CA HIS A 358 -9.68 14.36 58.41
C HIS A 358 -8.35 13.61 58.31
N GLY A 359 -7.37 14.12 57.57
CA GLY A 359 -6.07 13.48 57.34
C GLY A 359 -6.14 12.15 56.59
N LEU A 360 -5.12 11.31 56.75
CA LEU A 360 -5.04 9.99 56.10
C LEU A 360 -6.04 9.00 56.71
N GLN A 361 -6.97 8.52 55.90
CA GLN A 361 -8.06 7.63 56.29
C GLN A 361 -8.08 6.35 55.46
N GLU A 362 -8.55 5.28 56.07
CA GLU A 362 -8.90 4.06 55.33
C GLU A 362 -10.23 4.28 54.60
N ALA A 363 -10.23 4.00 53.30
CA ALA A 363 -11.36 4.34 52.43
C ALA A 363 -11.61 3.24 51.39
N GLU A 364 -12.79 3.28 50.81
CA GLU A 364 -13.20 2.46 49.68
C GLU A 364 -13.30 3.35 48.45
N LYS A 365 -12.61 2.96 47.38
CA LYS A 365 -12.64 3.65 46.09
C LYS A 365 -13.29 2.75 45.05
N GLY A 366 -14.20 3.30 44.26
CA GLY A 366 -14.86 2.54 43.20
C GLY A 366 -15.37 3.42 42.08
N VAL A 367 -15.75 2.77 40.98
CA VAL A 367 -16.33 3.42 39.81
C VAL A 367 -17.68 2.78 39.52
N LYS A 368 -18.68 3.60 39.18
CA LYS A 368 -20.01 3.14 38.74
C LYS A 368 -20.44 3.87 37.48
N PHE A 369 -21.08 3.15 36.56
CA PHE A 369 -21.64 3.77 35.36
C PHE A 369 -23.00 4.41 35.67
N LEU A 370 -23.15 5.68 35.29
CA LEU A 370 -24.42 6.39 35.35
C LEU A 370 -25.21 6.20 34.06
N THR A 371 -24.53 6.33 32.92
CA THR A 371 -25.09 6.13 31.58
C THR A 371 -24.08 5.48 30.66
N LEU A 372 -24.54 4.57 29.81
CA LEU A 372 -23.77 3.99 28.70
C LEU A 372 -24.21 4.63 27.36
N PRO A 373 -23.27 4.93 26.44
CA PRO A 373 -23.55 5.63 25.19
C PRO A 373 -24.22 4.72 24.15
N PRO A 374 -24.93 5.27 23.13
CA PRO A 374 -25.47 4.47 22.03
C PRO A 374 -24.44 3.62 21.29
N VAL A 375 -23.23 4.15 21.10
CA VAL A 375 -22.10 3.44 20.50
C VAL A 375 -20.99 3.33 21.54
N LEU A 376 -20.64 2.11 21.89
CA LEU A 376 -19.70 1.79 22.95
C LEU A 376 -18.38 1.29 22.36
N HIS A 377 -17.31 2.04 22.62
CA HIS A 377 -15.93 1.66 22.27
C HIS A 377 -15.29 0.97 23.47
N LEU A 378 -14.97 -0.31 23.32
CA LEU A 378 -14.26 -1.11 24.33
C LEU A 378 -12.85 -1.40 23.83
N GLN A 379 -11.85 -0.88 24.53
CA GLN A 379 -10.44 -1.13 24.25
C GLN A 379 -9.95 -2.25 25.15
N LEU A 380 -9.41 -3.30 24.56
CA LEU A 380 -8.83 -4.42 25.29
C LEU A 380 -7.36 -4.11 25.52
N MET A 381 -6.93 -4.03 26.78
CA MET A 381 -5.56 -3.68 27.17
C MET A 381 -4.57 -4.81 26.86
N ARG A 382 -4.41 -5.15 25.57
CA ARG A 382 -3.48 -6.16 25.05
C ARG A 382 -2.05 -5.67 25.02
N PHE A 383 -1.84 -4.36 24.96
CA PHE A 383 -0.54 -3.74 24.92
C PHE A 383 -0.27 -3.12 26.29
N MET A 384 0.75 -3.60 26.98
CA MET A 384 1.13 -3.07 28.29
C MET A 384 2.64 -2.97 28.41
N TYR A 385 3.11 -1.96 29.12
CA TYR A 385 4.51 -1.82 29.50
C TYR A 385 4.80 -2.79 30.66
N ASP A 386 5.83 -3.62 30.51
CA ASP A 386 6.33 -4.48 31.57
C ASP A 386 7.59 -3.85 32.21
N PRO A 387 7.49 -3.33 33.45
CA PRO A 387 8.61 -2.69 34.13
C PRO A 387 9.77 -3.64 34.44
N GLN A 388 9.53 -4.96 34.50
CA GLN A 388 10.60 -5.92 34.80
C GLN A 388 11.53 -6.13 33.62
N THR A 389 10.98 -6.11 32.41
CA THR A 389 11.72 -6.32 31.16
C THR A 389 12.05 -5.02 30.43
N ASP A 390 11.53 -3.87 30.91
CA ASP A 390 11.66 -2.54 30.31
C ASP A 390 11.21 -2.53 28.83
N GLN A 391 10.15 -3.28 28.54
CA GLN A 391 9.63 -3.45 27.18
C GLN A 391 8.10 -3.42 27.19
N ASN A 392 7.52 -2.93 26.10
CA ASN A 392 6.11 -3.18 25.83
C ASN A 392 5.93 -4.65 25.48
N ILE A 393 4.91 -5.30 26.05
CA ILE A 393 4.51 -6.68 25.75
C ILE A 393 3.09 -6.75 25.19
N LYS A 394 2.84 -7.70 24.28
CA LYS A 394 1.50 -8.01 23.77
C LYS A 394 0.94 -9.23 24.49
N ILE A 395 -0.23 -9.08 25.10
CA ILE A 395 -0.96 -10.15 25.77
C ILE A 395 -1.82 -10.86 24.73
N ASN A 396 -1.37 -12.06 24.34
CA ASN A 396 -2.07 -12.90 23.38
C ASN A 396 -3.03 -13.91 24.05
N ASP A 397 -3.24 -13.80 25.37
CA ASP A 397 -4.15 -14.67 26.12
C ASP A 397 -5.56 -14.69 25.51
N ARG A 398 -6.22 -15.84 25.63
CA ARG A 398 -7.59 -16.03 25.17
C ARG A 398 -8.53 -15.16 26.01
N PHE A 399 -9.29 -14.31 25.33
CA PHE A 399 -10.27 -13.39 25.93
C PHE A 399 -11.53 -13.34 25.07
N GLU A 400 -12.64 -13.79 25.64
CA GLU A 400 -13.90 -13.97 24.93
C GLU A 400 -14.78 -12.72 24.97
N PHE A 401 -15.44 -12.44 23.86
CA PHE A 401 -16.42 -11.37 23.73
C PHE A 401 -17.67 -11.87 23.00
N PRO A 402 -18.87 -11.61 23.54
CA PRO A 402 -20.11 -12.13 22.96
C PRO A 402 -20.63 -11.23 21.83
N GLU A 403 -21.48 -11.76 20.97
CA GLU A 403 -22.22 -10.95 20.00
C GLU A 403 -23.24 -10.02 20.69
N GLN A 404 -23.89 -10.50 21.76
CA GLN A 404 -24.84 -9.74 22.57
C GLN A 404 -24.27 -9.53 23.96
N LEU A 405 -24.18 -8.27 24.37
CA LEU A 405 -23.56 -7.84 25.62
C LEU A 405 -24.58 -7.10 26.51
N PRO A 406 -25.23 -7.79 27.45
CA PRO A 406 -26.04 -7.16 28.49
C PRO A 406 -25.15 -6.44 29.51
N LEU A 407 -25.39 -5.15 29.75
CA LEU A 407 -24.63 -4.33 30.70
C LEU A 407 -25.48 -3.65 31.79
N ASP A 408 -26.78 -3.97 31.86
CA ASP A 408 -27.70 -3.34 32.83
C ASP A 408 -27.23 -3.46 34.29
N GLU A 409 -26.60 -4.59 34.64
CA GLU A 409 -26.13 -4.83 36.01
C GLU A 409 -25.00 -3.90 36.46
N PHE A 410 -24.27 -3.28 35.52
CA PHE A 410 -23.17 -2.36 35.81
C PHE A 410 -23.62 -0.90 35.94
N LEU A 411 -24.88 -0.61 35.63
CA LEU A 411 -25.46 0.73 35.80
C LEU A 411 -25.94 0.94 37.23
N GLN A 412 -25.73 2.15 37.77
CA GLN A 412 -26.26 2.53 39.08
C GLN A 412 -27.80 2.50 39.11
N LYS A 413 -28.45 2.80 37.98
CA LYS A 413 -29.90 2.77 37.82
C LYS A 413 -30.26 2.25 36.44
N THR A 414 -31.01 1.16 36.40
CA THR A 414 -31.54 0.56 35.17
C THR A 414 -32.80 1.28 34.69
N ASP A 415 -33.01 1.34 33.38
CA ASP A 415 -34.28 1.77 32.77
C ASP A 415 -34.96 0.56 32.10
N PRO A 416 -36.06 0.01 32.66
CA PRO A 416 -36.76 -1.12 32.07
C PRO A 416 -37.30 -0.88 30.65
N LYS A 417 -37.45 0.38 30.22
CA LYS A 417 -37.92 0.74 28.87
C LYS A 417 -36.78 0.83 27.85
N ASP A 418 -35.55 0.92 28.32
CA ASP A 418 -34.35 1.04 27.51
C ASP A 418 -33.25 0.22 28.19
N PRO A 419 -33.27 -1.12 28.06
CA PRO A 419 -32.21 -1.96 28.62
C PRO A 419 -30.86 -1.64 27.99
N ALA A 420 -29.79 -1.81 28.76
CA ALA A 420 -28.41 -1.65 28.29
C ALA A 420 -27.91 -2.93 27.62
N ASN A 421 -28.67 -3.45 26.65
CA ASN A 421 -28.26 -4.55 25.78
C ASN A 421 -27.56 -3.99 24.54
N TYR A 422 -26.41 -4.56 24.22
CA TYR A 422 -25.58 -4.14 23.10
C TYR A 422 -25.34 -5.27 22.11
N ILE A 423 -25.24 -4.92 20.83
CA ILE A 423 -24.94 -5.83 19.73
C ILE A 423 -23.56 -5.46 19.18
N LEU A 424 -22.69 -6.46 19.03
CA LEU A 424 -21.35 -6.31 18.48
C LEU A 424 -21.44 -5.79 17.04
N HIS A 425 -20.72 -4.71 16.76
CA HIS A 425 -20.73 -4.03 15.47
C HIS A 425 -19.40 -4.17 14.69
N ALA A 426 -18.29 -3.99 15.39
CA ALA A 426 -16.96 -4.09 14.81
C ALA A 426 -15.96 -4.75 15.76
N VAL A 427 -15.02 -5.50 15.17
CA VAL A 427 -13.90 -6.17 15.86
C VAL A 427 -12.62 -5.75 15.17
N LEU A 428 -11.82 -4.90 15.81
CA LEU A 428 -10.52 -4.48 15.30
C LEU A 428 -9.46 -5.45 15.83
N VAL A 429 -8.68 -6.01 14.91
CA VAL A 429 -7.78 -7.14 15.13
C VAL A 429 -6.36 -6.75 14.74
N HIS A 430 -5.40 -7.19 15.56
CA HIS A 430 -3.99 -7.00 15.31
C HIS A 430 -3.27 -8.36 15.26
N SER A 431 -2.54 -8.60 14.18
CA SER A 431 -1.72 -9.80 13.95
C SER A 431 -0.24 -9.44 13.98
N GLY A 432 0.52 -9.98 14.92
CA GLY A 432 1.94 -9.64 15.11
C GLY A 432 2.27 -9.27 16.55
N ASP A 433 3.45 -8.68 16.74
CA ASP A 433 4.00 -8.29 18.04
C ASP A 433 4.01 -6.76 18.19
N ASN A 434 4.72 -6.24 19.19
CA ASN A 434 4.76 -4.79 19.45
C ASN A 434 5.68 -4.01 18.51
N HIS A 435 6.57 -4.68 17.79
CA HIS A 435 7.53 -4.05 16.88
C HIS A 435 6.98 -3.97 15.46
N GLY A 436 5.98 -4.80 15.14
CA GLY A 436 5.30 -4.76 13.88
C GLY A 436 4.15 -5.75 13.83
N GLY A 437 3.15 -5.38 13.04
CA GLY A 437 2.03 -6.25 12.78
C GLY A 437 1.03 -5.61 11.82
N HIS A 438 0.02 -6.40 11.50
CA HIS A 438 -1.00 -6.07 10.54
C HIS A 438 -2.34 -5.86 11.24
N TYR A 439 -3.05 -4.81 10.84
CA TYR A 439 -4.34 -4.47 11.42
C TYR A 439 -5.44 -4.70 10.39
N VAL A 440 -6.48 -5.38 10.83
CA VAL A 440 -7.68 -5.62 10.04
C VAL A 440 -8.90 -5.35 10.91
N VAL A 441 -10.04 -5.10 10.28
CA VAL A 441 -11.30 -4.93 11.01
C VAL A 441 -12.39 -5.80 10.40
N TYR A 442 -13.12 -6.49 11.27
CA TYR A 442 -14.33 -7.20 10.92
C TYR A 442 -15.52 -6.33 11.29
N LEU A 443 -16.46 -6.12 10.37
CA LEU A 443 -17.68 -5.35 10.64
C LEU A 443 -18.92 -6.10 10.15
N ASN A 444 -20.04 -5.80 10.80
CA ASN A 444 -21.39 -6.10 10.29
C ASN A 444 -22.12 -4.78 9.93
N PRO A 445 -21.82 -4.14 8.79
CA PRO A 445 -22.23 -2.76 8.49
C PRO A 445 -23.69 -2.37 8.74
N LYS A 446 -24.63 -3.32 8.60
CA LYS A 446 -26.07 -3.11 8.79
C LYS A 446 -26.62 -3.65 10.12
N GLY A 447 -25.79 -4.28 10.95
CA GLY A 447 -26.22 -4.97 12.16
C GLY A 447 -27.11 -6.19 11.90
N ASP A 448 -27.04 -6.79 10.70
CA ASP A 448 -27.87 -7.93 10.26
C ASP A 448 -27.14 -9.29 10.38
N GLY A 449 -25.99 -9.33 11.07
CA GLY A 449 -25.17 -10.53 11.25
C GLY A 449 -24.34 -10.93 10.03
N LYS A 450 -24.36 -10.15 8.93
CA LYS A 450 -23.52 -10.41 7.75
C LYS A 450 -22.18 -9.70 7.89
N TRP A 451 -21.15 -10.49 8.18
CA TRP A 451 -19.81 -9.99 8.47
C TRP A 451 -18.96 -9.83 7.21
N CYS A 452 -18.15 -8.77 7.21
CA CYS A 452 -17.13 -8.49 6.21
C CYS A 452 -15.79 -8.22 6.90
N LYS A 453 -14.72 -8.81 6.38
CA LYS A 453 -13.33 -8.51 6.74
C LYS A 453 -12.82 -7.39 5.83
N PHE A 454 -12.42 -6.28 6.43
CA PHE A 454 -11.79 -5.16 5.76
C PHE A 454 -10.30 -5.22 6.04
N ASP A 455 -9.55 -5.67 5.04
CA ASP A 455 -8.12 -5.90 5.07
C ASP A 455 -7.46 -4.93 4.07
N ASP A 456 -7.33 -3.68 4.51
CA ASP A 456 -6.90 -2.55 3.67
C ASP A 456 -7.71 -2.45 2.37
N ASP A 457 -7.09 -2.69 1.21
CA ASP A 457 -7.70 -2.54 -0.10
C ASP A 457 -8.62 -3.71 -0.48
N VAL A 458 -8.48 -4.83 0.23
CA VAL A 458 -9.24 -6.06 0.05
C VAL A 458 -10.36 -6.13 1.07
N VAL A 459 -11.61 -6.16 0.59
CA VAL A 459 -12.78 -6.44 1.42
C VAL A 459 -13.36 -7.77 0.99
N SER A 460 -13.65 -8.63 1.96
CA SER A 460 -14.23 -9.95 1.73
C SER A 460 -15.34 -10.26 2.73
N ARG A 461 -16.28 -11.13 2.35
CA ARG A 461 -17.26 -11.67 3.29
C ARG A 461 -16.60 -12.70 4.19
N CYS A 462 -17.03 -12.76 5.44
CA CYS A 462 -16.59 -13.75 6.41
C CYS A 462 -17.76 -14.26 7.25
N THR A 463 -17.53 -15.39 7.88
CA THR A 463 -18.42 -16.01 8.85
C THR A 463 -18.38 -15.28 10.20
N LYS A 464 -19.36 -15.55 11.05
CA LYS A 464 -19.41 -14.99 12.39
C LYS A 464 -18.26 -15.52 13.26
N GLU A 465 -17.93 -16.80 13.08
CA GLU A 465 -16.84 -17.50 13.76
C GLU A 465 -15.48 -16.85 13.41
N GLU A 466 -15.26 -16.47 12.15
CA GLU A 466 -14.07 -15.73 11.71
C GLU A 466 -13.99 -14.32 12.30
N ALA A 467 -15.11 -13.62 12.43
CA ALA A 467 -15.13 -12.27 12.99
C ALA A 467 -14.98 -12.26 14.52
N ILE A 468 -15.48 -13.28 15.21
CA ILE A 468 -15.58 -13.30 16.68
C ILE A 468 -14.65 -14.34 17.29
N GLU A 469 -14.94 -15.64 17.11
CA GLU A 469 -14.30 -16.73 17.84
C GLU A 469 -12.82 -16.88 17.50
N HIS A 470 -12.47 -16.73 16.22
CA HIS A 470 -11.09 -16.76 15.75
C HIS A 470 -10.22 -15.61 16.29
N ASN A 471 -10.83 -14.58 16.88
CA ASN A 471 -10.14 -13.37 17.36
C ASN A 471 -10.06 -13.27 18.89
N TYR A 472 -10.44 -14.33 19.62
CA TYR A 472 -10.29 -14.39 21.08
C TYR A 472 -8.82 -14.41 21.54
N GLY A 473 -7.91 -14.88 20.69
CA GLY A 473 -6.51 -15.14 21.05
C GLY A 473 -6.34 -16.53 21.69
N GLY A 474 -5.19 -16.76 22.33
CA GLY A 474 -4.80 -18.02 22.93
C GLY A 474 -3.77 -18.81 22.11
N HIS A 475 -3.30 -19.90 22.69
CA HIS A 475 -2.41 -20.88 22.04
C HIS A 475 -3.24 -22.11 21.69
N ASP A 476 -3.53 -22.33 20.41
CA ASP A 476 -3.95 -23.64 19.92
C ASP A 476 -2.68 -24.44 19.57
N ASP A 477 -2.40 -25.52 20.28
CA ASP A 477 -1.17 -26.33 20.16
C ASP A 477 -0.92 -26.91 18.74
N ASP A 478 -1.89 -26.82 17.81
CA ASP A 478 -1.83 -27.44 16.49
C ASP A 478 -1.45 -26.51 15.31
N LEU A 479 -1.40 -25.17 15.48
CA LEU A 479 -1.15 -24.24 14.35
C LEU A 479 -0.25 -23.05 14.71
N SER A 480 1.01 -23.10 14.25
CA SER A 480 2.09 -22.15 14.56
C SER A 480 1.88 -20.67 14.15
N VAL A 481 0.87 -20.35 13.34
CA VAL A 481 0.74 -19.02 12.70
C VAL A 481 -0.37 -18.16 13.33
N ARG A 482 -1.41 -18.74 13.94
CA ARG A 482 -2.50 -17.97 14.60
C ARG A 482 -2.13 -17.45 16.00
N HIS A 483 -0.94 -17.77 16.51
CA HIS A 483 -0.52 -17.49 17.88
C HIS A 483 -0.42 -15.99 18.26
N CYS A 484 -0.55 -15.07 17.30
CA CYS A 484 -0.41 -13.63 17.54
C CYS A 484 -1.53 -12.77 16.94
N THR A 485 -2.64 -13.36 16.50
CA THR A 485 -3.81 -12.62 15.97
C THR A 485 -4.91 -12.54 17.02
N ASN A 486 -5.32 -11.32 17.38
CA ASN A 486 -6.39 -11.12 18.35
C ASN A 486 -7.03 -9.73 18.28
N ALA A 487 -8.27 -9.65 18.77
CA ALA A 487 -9.01 -8.40 18.87
C ALA A 487 -8.40 -7.49 19.95
N TYR A 488 -8.18 -6.21 19.64
CA TYR A 488 -7.69 -5.21 20.61
C TYR A 488 -8.70 -4.08 20.86
N MET A 489 -9.71 -3.92 20.00
CA MET A 489 -10.79 -2.97 20.20
C MET A 489 -12.09 -3.53 19.63
N LEU A 490 -13.18 -3.32 20.36
CA LEU A 490 -14.52 -3.77 20.01
C LEU A 490 -15.46 -2.57 19.98
N VAL A 491 -16.40 -2.57 19.03
CA VAL A 491 -17.47 -1.57 18.97
C VAL A 491 -18.80 -2.28 19.10
N TYR A 492 -19.61 -1.78 20.02
CA TYR A 492 -20.94 -2.28 20.32
C TYR A 492 -21.97 -1.18 20.11
N ILE A 493 -23.15 -1.51 19.62
CA ILE A 493 -24.26 -0.57 19.45
C ILE A 493 -25.44 -1.03 20.31
N ARG A 494 -26.03 -0.09 21.06
CA ARG A 494 -27.19 -0.38 21.89
C ARG A 494 -28.37 -0.84 21.03
N GLU A 495 -28.99 -1.96 21.41
CA GLU A 495 -30.05 -2.61 20.63
C GLU A 495 -31.21 -1.64 20.33
N SER A 496 -31.65 -0.85 21.31
CA SER A 496 -32.71 0.15 21.17
C SER A 496 -32.36 1.33 20.24
N LYS A 497 -31.07 1.53 19.94
CA LYS A 497 -30.55 2.62 19.10
C LYS A 497 -30.03 2.16 17.75
N LEU A 498 -30.01 0.85 17.49
CA LEU A 498 -29.44 0.26 16.28
C LEU A 498 -29.97 0.90 15.00
N SER A 499 -31.28 1.08 14.87
CA SER A 499 -31.91 1.68 13.69
C SER A 499 -31.62 3.18 13.51
N GLU A 500 -31.36 3.91 14.60
CA GLU A 500 -30.99 5.32 14.56
C GLU A 500 -29.52 5.48 14.14
N VAL A 501 -28.63 4.70 14.76
CA VAL A 501 -27.18 4.75 14.53
C VAL A 501 -26.84 4.25 13.13
N LEU A 502 -27.46 3.15 12.69
CA LEU A 502 -27.22 2.51 11.38
C LEU A 502 -28.24 2.94 10.32
N GLN A 503 -28.83 4.13 10.46
CA GLN A 503 -29.80 4.66 9.49
C GLN A 503 -29.28 4.59 8.04
N PRO A 504 -30.16 4.36 7.04
CA PRO A 504 -29.76 4.41 5.65
C PRO A 504 -29.13 5.77 5.29
N VAL A 505 -28.08 5.72 4.47
CA VAL A 505 -27.44 6.91 3.91
C VAL A 505 -27.56 6.84 2.41
N THR A 506 -27.99 7.95 1.83
CA THR A 506 -28.24 8.12 0.41
C THR A 506 -27.40 9.27 -0.12
N ASP A 507 -27.28 9.38 -1.44
CA ASP A 507 -26.52 10.47 -2.06
C ASP A 507 -27.14 11.85 -1.80
N HIS A 508 -28.44 11.90 -1.46
CA HIS A 508 -29.14 13.12 -1.07
C HIS A 508 -28.75 13.64 0.31
N ASP A 509 -28.16 12.80 1.17
CA ASP A 509 -27.66 13.21 2.49
C ASP A 509 -26.33 14.00 2.39
N ILE A 510 -25.76 14.10 1.19
CA ILE A 510 -24.48 14.77 0.94
C ILE A 510 -24.75 16.14 0.33
N PRO A 511 -24.30 17.24 0.97
CA PRO A 511 -24.49 18.58 0.41
C PRO A 511 -23.88 18.71 -1.00
N GLN A 512 -24.66 19.24 -1.94
CA GLN A 512 -24.24 19.37 -3.35
C GLN A 512 -22.92 20.15 -3.51
N GLN A 513 -22.72 21.19 -2.68
CA GLN A 513 -21.49 21.97 -2.70
C GLN A 513 -20.25 21.16 -2.31
N LEU A 514 -20.38 20.20 -1.39
CA LEU A 514 -19.31 19.27 -1.05
C LEU A 514 -19.02 18.33 -2.24
N VAL A 515 -20.07 17.80 -2.87
CA VAL A 515 -19.94 16.94 -4.06
C VAL A 515 -19.20 17.65 -5.18
N GLU A 516 -19.62 18.87 -5.54
CA GLU A 516 -19.01 19.68 -6.61
C GLU A 516 -17.52 19.94 -6.32
N ARG A 517 -17.19 20.31 -5.08
CA ARG A 517 -15.80 20.52 -4.66
C ARG A 517 -14.95 19.27 -4.79
N LEU A 518 -15.43 18.13 -4.30
CA LEU A 518 -14.68 16.87 -4.32
C LEU A 518 -14.50 16.34 -5.75
N GLN A 519 -15.52 16.49 -6.60
CA GLN A 519 -15.42 16.14 -8.02
C GLN A 519 -14.39 17.02 -8.75
N GLU A 520 -14.35 18.32 -8.47
CA GLU A 520 -13.37 19.22 -9.06
C GLU A 520 -11.94 18.89 -8.62
N GLU A 521 -11.73 18.62 -7.32
CA GLU A 521 -10.43 18.12 -6.84
C GLU A 521 -9.99 16.84 -7.55
N LYS A 522 -10.93 15.91 -7.78
CA LYS A 522 -10.67 14.65 -8.49
C LYS A 522 -10.30 14.89 -9.96
N ARG A 523 -10.93 15.85 -10.64
CA ARG A 523 -10.57 16.24 -12.01
C ARG A 523 -9.15 16.81 -12.08
N ILE A 524 -8.82 17.73 -11.18
CA ILE A 524 -7.47 18.33 -11.09
C ILE A 524 -6.42 17.25 -10.81
N GLU A 525 -6.69 16.31 -9.91
CA GLU A 525 -5.77 15.21 -9.62
C GLU A 525 -5.60 14.24 -10.79
N ALA A 526 -6.69 13.93 -11.50
CA ALA A 526 -6.65 13.11 -12.71
C ALA A 526 -5.80 13.78 -13.80
N GLN A 527 -5.97 15.10 -13.99
CA GLN A 527 -5.15 15.88 -14.91
C GLN A 527 -3.67 15.87 -14.51
N LYS A 528 -3.35 16.17 -13.23
CA LYS A 528 -1.96 16.11 -12.73
C LYS A 528 -1.34 14.72 -12.81
N ARG A 529 -2.16 13.66 -12.69
CA ARG A 529 -1.69 12.27 -12.87
C ARG A 529 -1.39 12.01 -14.33
N LYS A 530 -2.25 12.44 -15.25
CA LYS A 530 -2.02 12.35 -16.70
C LYS A 530 -0.78 13.11 -17.11
N GLU A 531 -0.61 14.35 -16.64
CA GLU A 531 0.59 15.16 -16.89
C GLU A 531 1.88 14.49 -16.38
N ARG A 532 1.86 13.87 -15.19
CA ARG A 532 3.00 13.10 -14.66
C ARG A 532 3.27 11.82 -15.46
N GLN A 533 2.21 11.14 -15.87
CA GLN A 533 2.31 9.98 -16.75
C GLN A 533 2.82 10.37 -18.14
N GLU A 534 2.58 11.59 -18.62
CA GLU A 534 3.12 12.05 -19.88
C GLU A 534 4.53 12.64 -19.70
N ALA A 535 4.88 13.15 -18.51
CA ALA A 535 6.17 13.79 -18.26
C ALA A 535 7.37 12.89 -18.57
N HIS A 536 7.28 11.58 -18.32
CA HIS A 536 8.37 10.64 -18.64
C HIS A 536 8.62 10.48 -20.15
N LEU A 537 7.64 10.84 -21.00
CA LEU A 537 7.75 10.85 -22.46
C LEU A 537 8.48 12.08 -22.99
N TYR A 538 8.68 13.11 -22.15
CA TYR A 538 9.38 14.33 -22.53
C TYR A 538 10.80 14.37 -21.97
N MET A 539 11.67 15.12 -22.63
CA MET A 539 13.00 15.50 -22.18
C MET A 539 13.16 17.02 -22.29
N GLN A 540 14.15 17.56 -21.59
CA GLN A 540 14.53 18.97 -21.71
C GLN A 540 15.77 19.08 -22.59
N VAL A 541 15.72 19.97 -23.58
CA VAL A 541 16.87 20.35 -24.40
C VAL A 541 17.25 21.77 -24.05
N GLN A 542 18.48 21.97 -23.59
CA GLN A 542 19.05 23.24 -23.19
C GLN A 542 19.89 23.80 -24.32
N ILE A 543 19.42 24.88 -24.93
CA ILE A 543 20.15 25.58 -25.98
C ILE A 543 21.02 26.67 -25.35
N VAL A 544 22.31 26.65 -25.68
CA VAL A 544 23.27 27.72 -25.35
C VAL A 544 23.69 28.42 -26.64
N ALA A 545 23.63 29.75 -26.65
CA ALA A 545 24.10 30.57 -27.77
C ALA A 545 25.55 31.03 -27.55
N GLU A 546 26.20 31.47 -28.62
CA GLU A 546 27.61 31.88 -28.59
C GLU A 546 27.86 33.10 -27.68
N ASP A 547 26.86 33.94 -27.45
CA ASP A 547 26.95 35.11 -26.57
C ASP A 547 27.30 34.74 -25.11
N GLN A 548 26.94 33.53 -24.67
CA GLN A 548 27.27 33.01 -23.35
C GLN A 548 28.75 32.66 -23.20
N PHE A 549 29.49 32.52 -24.32
CA PHE A 549 30.93 32.24 -24.30
C PHE A 549 31.74 33.53 -24.12
N CYS A 550 31.15 34.66 -24.51
CA CYS A 550 31.77 35.98 -24.41
C CYS A 550 32.00 36.38 -22.94
N GLY A 551 33.24 36.77 -22.63
CA GLY A 551 33.62 37.23 -21.29
C GLY A 551 33.95 36.12 -20.28
N HIS A 552 33.79 34.84 -20.65
CA HIS A 552 34.15 33.73 -19.77
C HIS A 552 35.67 33.66 -19.51
N GLN A 553 36.04 33.70 -18.23
CA GLN A 553 37.44 33.73 -17.78
C GLN A 553 37.99 32.34 -17.40
N GLY A 554 37.14 31.32 -17.35
CA GLY A 554 37.54 29.96 -16.97
C GLY A 554 37.94 29.07 -18.15
N ASN A 555 38.16 27.81 -17.82
CA ASN A 555 38.34 26.73 -18.80
C ASN A 555 37.03 26.49 -19.57
N ASP A 556 37.12 25.84 -20.73
CA ASP A 556 35.98 25.49 -21.60
C ASP A 556 35.18 26.71 -22.07
N MET A 557 33.93 26.50 -22.52
CA MET A 557 33.17 27.52 -23.25
C MET A 557 32.48 28.53 -22.32
N TYR A 558 31.95 28.07 -21.19
CA TYR A 558 31.20 28.86 -20.22
C TYR A 558 31.30 28.26 -18.81
N ASP A 559 30.77 28.99 -17.83
CA ASP A 559 30.59 28.54 -16.45
C ASP A 559 29.20 27.92 -16.29
N GLU A 560 29.13 26.63 -15.92
CA GLU A 560 27.88 25.87 -15.80
C GLU A 560 26.89 26.46 -14.79
N GLU A 561 27.36 27.21 -13.78
CA GLU A 561 26.49 27.85 -12.79
C GLU A 561 25.95 29.21 -13.25
N LYS A 562 26.60 29.85 -14.23
CA LYS A 562 26.27 31.22 -14.68
C LYS A 562 25.60 31.29 -16.04
N VAL A 563 25.79 30.26 -16.86
CA VAL A 563 25.25 30.17 -18.22
C VAL A 563 23.72 30.24 -18.22
N LYS A 564 23.17 30.98 -19.18
CA LYS A 564 21.73 31.05 -19.39
C LYS A 564 21.34 30.20 -20.58
N TYR A 565 20.48 29.21 -20.33
CA TYR A 565 19.96 28.34 -21.37
C TYR A 565 18.57 28.80 -21.84
N THR A 566 18.30 28.64 -23.12
CA THR A 566 16.92 28.58 -23.64
C THR A 566 16.46 27.13 -23.59
N VAL A 567 15.46 26.83 -22.75
CA VAL A 567 15.03 25.45 -22.47
C VAL A 567 13.81 25.09 -23.33
N PHE A 568 13.91 24.00 -24.07
CA PHE A 568 12.82 23.41 -24.84
C PHE A 568 12.34 22.11 -24.19
N LYS A 569 11.02 21.96 -24.05
CA LYS A 569 10.38 20.68 -23.70
C LYS A 569 10.11 19.92 -25.00
N VAL A 570 10.75 18.77 -25.17
CA VAL A 570 10.73 17.98 -26.41
C VAL A 570 10.27 16.56 -26.12
N LEU A 571 9.54 15.92 -27.04
CA LEU A 571 9.19 14.50 -26.91
C LEU A 571 10.45 13.66 -27.10
N LYS A 572 10.68 12.66 -26.25
CA LYS A 572 11.87 11.79 -26.35
C LYS A 572 11.95 11.08 -27.70
N ASN A 573 10.81 10.71 -28.26
CA ASN A 573 10.66 10.02 -29.53
C ASN A 573 10.44 10.94 -30.74
N SER A 574 10.40 12.27 -30.58
CA SER A 574 10.39 13.15 -31.74
C SER A 574 11.72 13.09 -32.48
N THR A 575 11.69 13.36 -33.77
CA THR A 575 12.88 13.34 -34.63
C THR A 575 13.70 14.63 -34.48
N LEU A 576 14.97 14.58 -34.85
CA LEU A 576 15.83 15.76 -34.91
C LEU A 576 15.25 16.83 -35.87
N THR A 577 14.70 16.42 -37.01
CA THR A 577 14.10 17.34 -37.99
C THR A 577 12.93 18.12 -37.40
N GLU A 578 12.04 17.46 -36.67
CA GLU A 578 10.92 18.13 -35.98
C GLU A 578 11.41 19.12 -34.93
N PHE A 579 12.46 18.76 -34.18
CA PHE A 579 13.05 19.65 -33.19
C PHE A 579 13.69 20.88 -33.83
N VAL A 580 14.48 20.71 -34.90
CA VAL A 580 15.11 21.81 -35.64
C VAL A 580 14.06 22.75 -36.24
N GLN A 581 12.97 22.21 -36.76
CA GLN A 581 11.85 23.03 -37.24
C GLN A 581 11.24 23.89 -36.11
N ASN A 582 10.97 23.30 -34.95
CA ASN A 582 10.44 24.03 -33.79
C ASN A 582 11.44 25.08 -33.27
N LEU A 583 12.72 24.72 -33.19
CA LEU A 583 13.81 25.60 -32.78
C LEU A 583 13.92 26.81 -33.71
N SER A 584 13.89 26.59 -35.02
CA SER A 584 13.96 27.64 -36.04
C SER A 584 12.81 28.65 -35.91
N GLN A 585 11.58 28.15 -35.70
CA GLN A 585 10.40 29.01 -35.53
C GLN A 585 10.43 29.79 -34.22
N THR A 586 10.88 29.16 -33.13
CA THR A 586 10.89 29.79 -31.79
C THR A 586 12.01 30.82 -31.66
N MET A 587 13.20 30.53 -32.20
CA MET A 587 14.35 31.43 -32.15
C MET A 587 14.31 32.51 -33.25
N GLY A 588 13.45 32.35 -34.26
CA GLY A 588 13.31 33.31 -35.35
C GLY A 588 14.44 33.26 -36.38
N PHE A 589 15.14 32.12 -36.50
CA PHE A 589 16.20 31.91 -37.49
C PHE A 589 15.76 30.89 -38.55
N PRO A 590 16.04 31.11 -39.84
CA PRO A 590 15.92 30.10 -40.88
C PRO A 590 16.73 28.83 -40.58
N GLN A 591 16.25 27.67 -41.01
CA GLN A 591 16.91 26.38 -40.73
C GLN A 591 18.31 26.26 -41.37
N ASP A 592 18.54 26.93 -42.50
CA ASP A 592 19.83 26.99 -43.20
C ASP A 592 20.81 28.03 -42.60
N GLN A 593 20.36 28.80 -41.61
CA GLN A 593 21.16 29.78 -40.87
C GLN A 593 21.52 29.31 -39.45
N ILE A 594 21.20 28.06 -39.10
CA ILE A 594 21.51 27.48 -37.79
C ILE A 594 22.23 26.14 -37.92
N ARG A 595 23.09 25.82 -36.96
CA ARG A 595 23.73 24.52 -36.83
C ARG A 595 23.81 24.11 -35.36
N LEU A 596 23.46 22.85 -35.07
CA LEU A 596 23.40 22.31 -33.73
C LEU A 596 24.68 21.54 -33.42
N TRP A 597 25.30 21.84 -32.28
CA TRP A 597 26.50 21.18 -31.78
C TRP A 597 26.27 20.67 -30.35
N PRO A 598 25.95 19.39 -30.16
CA PRO A 598 25.75 18.82 -28.83
C PRO A 598 26.97 19.04 -27.92
N MET A 599 26.74 19.43 -26.68
CA MET A 599 27.81 19.62 -25.70
C MET A 599 28.16 18.27 -25.07
N GLN A 600 29.29 17.69 -25.48
CA GLN A 600 29.70 16.36 -25.03
C GLN A 600 30.81 16.43 -23.97
N ALA A 601 30.63 15.70 -22.87
CA ALA A 601 31.66 15.51 -21.86
C ALA A 601 32.74 14.54 -22.38
N ARG A 602 34.01 14.93 -22.25
CA ARG A 602 35.17 14.14 -22.65
C ARG A 602 35.76 13.41 -21.45
N SER A 603 36.56 12.38 -21.71
CA SER A 603 37.20 11.54 -20.68
C SER A 603 38.13 12.30 -19.73
N ASN A 604 38.62 13.47 -20.14
CA ASN A 604 39.45 14.35 -19.31
C ASN A 604 38.65 15.32 -18.43
N GLY A 605 37.32 15.20 -18.39
CA GLY A 605 36.44 16.06 -17.58
C GLY A 605 36.11 17.41 -18.20
N THR A 606 36.42 17.64 -19.49
CA THR A 606 36.01 18.86 -20.21
C THR A 606 34.69 18.65 -20.95
N LYS A 607 33.83 19.67 -21.06
CA LYS A 607 32.57 19.62 -21.82
C LYS A 607 32.67 20.56 -23.03
N ARG A 608 32.61 20.01 -24.24
CA ARG A 608 32.88 20.75 -25.49
C ARG A 608 31.82 20.49 -26.55
N PRO A 609 31.57 21.45 -27.45
CA PRO A 609 30.75 21.21 -28.63
C PRO A 609 31.32 20.03 -29.44
N ALA A 610 30.44 19.10 -29.80
CA ALA A 610 30.70 17.93 -30.62
C ALA A 610 29.82 17.99 -31.87
N MET A 611 30.27 17.31 -32.92
CA MET A 611 29.57 17.30 -34.21
C MET A 611 28.30 16.44 -34.16
N LEU A 612 27.23 16.94 -34.77
CA LEU A 612 26.00 16.20 -35.06
C LEU A 612 25.68 16.36 -36.54
N ASP A 613 25.40 15.25 -37.23
CA ASP A 613 25.13 15.26 -38.67
C ASP A 613 23.62 15.38 -38.90
N ASN A 614 23.13 16.60 -39.08
CA ASN A 614 21.69 16.86 -39.21
C ASN A 614 21.02 16.10 -40.37
N GLU A 615 21.75 15.79 -41.45
CA GLU A 615 21.20 15.04 -42.59
C GLU A 615 21.17 13.53 -42.30
N ALA A 616 22.25 12.97 -41.76
CA ALA A 616 22.32 11.54 -41.46
C ALA A 616 21.48 11.14 -40.23
N ASP A 617 21.40 12.04 -39.25
CA ASP A 617 20.75 11.81 -37.96
C ASP A 617 19.32 12.38 -37.89
N GLY A 618 18.83 13.01 -38.96
CA GLY A 618 17.53 13.71 -39.00
C GLY A 618 16.34 12.87 -38.52
N ASN A 619 16.33 11.57 -38.88
CA ASN A 619 15.25 10.63 -38.54
C ASN A 619 15.42 9.94 -37.17
N LYS A 620 16.59 10.11 -36.51
CA LYS A 620 16.82 9.52 -35.19
C LYS A 620 16.03 10.28 -34.14
N THR A 621 15.68 9.58 -33.07
CA THR A 621 14.93 10.19 -31.98
C THR A 621 15.82 11.04 -31.08
N MET A 622 15.27 12.09 -30.48
CA MET A 622 16.03 13.00 -29.62
C MET A 622 16.71 12.28 -28.44
N ILE A 623 16.07 11.24 -27.87
CA ILE A 623 16.64 10.49 -26.74
C ILE A 623 17.78 9.55 -27.15
N GLU A 624 17.74 9.00 -28.36
CA GLU A 624 18.83 8.21 -28.92
C GLU A 624 20.03 9.11 -29.25
N LEU A 625 19.78 10.32 -29.77
CA LEU A 625 20.82 11.29 -30.09
C LEU A 625 21.49 11.88 -28.86
N SER A 626 20.76 11.99 -27.75
CA SER A 626 21.32 12.45 -26.48
C SER A 626 22.02 11.35 -25.69
N ASP A 627 22.04 10.10 -26.18
CA ASP A 627 22.53 8.94 -25.43
C ASP A 627 21.91 8.84 -24.02
N ASN A 628 20.58 9.04 -23.95
CA ASN A 628 19.80 9.11 -22.72
C ASN A 628 20.13 10.29 -21.77
N GLU A 629 20.92 11.27 -22.19
CA GLU A 629 21.15 12.50 -21.42
C GLU A 629 19.86 13.32 -21.32
N ASN A 630 19.47 13.72 -20.11
CA ASN A 630 18.34 14.60 -19.84
C ASN A 630 18.58 15.38 -18.53
N PRO A 631 18.75 16.72 -18.57
CA PRO A 631 18.63 17.59 -19.73
C PRO A 631 19.77 17.42 -20.74
N TRP A 632 19.49 17.53 -22.05
CA TRP A 632 20.49 17.48 -23.12
C TRP A 632 20.93 18.88 -23.52
N THR A 633 22.22 19.19 -23.46
CA THR A 633 22.74 20.53 -23.76
C THR A 633 23.30 20.63 -25.18
N ILE A 634 22.88 21.63 -25.95
CA ILE A 634 23.31 21.85 -27.34
C ILE A 634 23.75 23.30 -27.51
N PHE A 635 24.94 23.49 -28.08
CA PHE A 635 25.38 24.78 -28.60
C PHE A 635 24.70 25.06 -29.95
N LEU A 636 23.99 26.18 -30.03
CA LEU A 636 23.36 26.66 -31.26
C LEU A 636 24.26 27.70 -31.91
N GLU A 637 24.84 27.32 -33.04
CA GLU A 637 25.51 28.24 -33.94
C GLU A 637 24.49 28.91 -34.85
N THR A 638 24.59 30.23 -35.00
CA THR A 638 23.74 31.04 -35.87
C THR A 638 24.60 31.90 -36.78
N VAL A 639 24.11 32.26 -37.96
CA VAL A 639 24.73 33.34 -38.77
C VAL A 639 24.74 34.63 -37.95
N ASP A 640 25.80 35.43 -38.11
CA ASP A 640 25.85 36.79 -37.55
C ASP A 640 24.60 37.57 -37.99
N PRO A 641 23.79 38.11 -37.06
CA PRO A 641 22.57 38.85 -37.39
C PRO A 641 22.79 39.99 -38.40
N GLU A 642 23.95 40.65 -38.40
CA GLU A 642 24.28 41.71 -39.36
C GLU A 642 24.46 41.17 -40.77
N MET A 643 25.06 39.98 -40.90
CA MET A 643 25.24 39.28 -42.18
C MET A 643 23.95 38.58 -42.64
N ALA A 644 23.15 38.07 -41.71
CA ALA A 644 21.87 37.42 -42.00
C ALA A 644 20.90 38.37 -42.74
N ALA A 645 20.90 39.67 -42.38
CA ALA A 645 20.11 40.71 -43.06
C ALA A 645 20.48 40.88 -44.55
N THR A 646 21.70 40.50 -44.94
CA THR A 646 22.19 40.53 -46.33
C THR A 646 21.97 39.22 -47.09
N GLY A 647 21.32 38.23 -46.47
CA GLY A 647 21.02 36.92 -47.08
C GLY A 647 22.16 35.89 -46.95
N ALA A 648 23.10 36.08 -46.02
CA ALA A 648 24.16 35.11 -45.77
C ALA A 648 23.61 33.82 -45.14
N THR A 649 24.19 32.68 -45.52
CA THR A 649 23.90 31.36 -44.94
C THR A 649 25.15 30.83 -44.22
N LEU A 650 24.99 29.87 -43.31
CA LEU A 650 26.14 29.22 -42.69
C LEU A 650 26.99 28.50 -43.76
N PRO A 651 28.33 28.56 -43.67
CA PRO A 651 29.17 27.82 -44.58
C PRO A 651 28.93 26.31 -44.43
N LYS A 652 29.13 25.57 -45.53
CA LYS A 652 29.12 24.10 -45.48
C LYS A 652 30.26 23.62 -44.58
N PHE A 653 30.01 22.53 -43.87
CA PHE A 653 30.98 21.89 -42.99
C PHE A 653 31.14 20.44 -43.46
N ASP A 654 32.31 20.09 -43.99
CA ASP A 654 32.64 18.71 -44.34
C ASP A 654 33.10 17.97 -43.09
N LYS A 655 32.26 17.06 -42.58
CA LYS A 655 32.55 16.30 -41.35
C LYS A 655 33.83 15.47 -41.40
N ASP A 656 34.29 15.08 -42.59
CA ASP A 656 35.46 14.21 -42.76
C ASP A 656 36.75 15.01 -42.91
N HIS A 657 36.66 16.27 -43.37
CA HIS A 657 37.82 17.09 -43.73
C HIS A 657 37.92 18.43 -43.03
N ASP A 658 36.86 18.94 -42.41
CA ASP A 658 36.82 20.20 -41.69
C ASP A 658 36.77 19.99 -40.17
N VAL A 659 37.24 21.00 -39.44
CA VAL A 659 37.15 21.06 -37.98
C VAL A 659 36.72 22.47 -37.54
N MET A 660 35.86 22.52 -36.53
CA MET A 660 35.50 23.78 -35.85
C MET A 660 36.44 24.01 -34.66
N LEU A 661 37.14 25.15 -34.67
CA LEU A 661 38.03 25.57 -33.59
C LEU A 661 37.49 26.82 -32.90
N PHE A 662 37.59 26.85 -31.57
CA PHE A 662 37.25 28.00 -30.75
C PHE A 662 38.52 28.77 -30.38
N LEU A 663 38.50 30.08 -30.55
CA LEU A 663 39.66 30.94 -30.33
C LEU A 663 39.48 31.75 -29.05
N LYS A 664 40.51 31.77 -28.19
CA LYS A 664 40.59 32.66 -27.03
C LYS A 664 41.92 33.40 -27.05
N MET A 665 41.86 34.73 -26.92
CA MET A 665 43.03 35.58 -26.77
C MET A 665 43.26 35.88 -25.28
N TYR A 666 44.45 35.54 -24.77
CA TYR A 666 44.86 35.91 -23.43
C TYR A 666 45.65 37.22 -23.47
N ASP A 667 45.22 38.22 -22.70
CA ASP A 667 45.95 39.47 -22.52
C ASP A 667 46.73 39.44 -21.19
N PRO A 668 48.06 39.33 -21.21
CA PRO A 668 48.87 39.32 -19.99
C PRO A 668 48.78 40.62 -19.18
N LYS A 669 48.47 41.75 -19.82
CA LYS A 669 48.39 43.05 -19.15
C LYS A 669 47.17 43.13 -18.24
N THR A 670 46.02 42.71 -18.74
CA THR A 670 44.77 42.67 -17.97
C THR A 670 44.58 41.35 -17.21
N ARG A 671 45.40 40.33 -17.51
CA ARG A 671 45.28 38.96 -16.98
C ARG A 671 43.89 38.38 -17.24
N SER A 672 43.39 38.58 -18.45
CA SER A 672 42.04 38.19 -18.86
C SER A 672 42.03 37.39 -20.16
N LEU A 673 41.02 36.54 -20.31
CA LEU A 673 40.71 35.83 -21.55
C LEU A 673 39.60 36.57 -22.30
N ASN A 674 39.78 36.73 -23.60
CA ASN A 674 38.80 37.30 -24.52
C ASN A 674 38.43 36.23 -25.55
N TYR A 675 37.14 35.94 -25.66
CA TYR A 675 36.63 35.02 -26.66
C TYR A 675 36.70 35.67 -28.04
N CYS A 676 37.27 34.97 -29.01
CA CYS A 676 37.50 35.44 -30.38
C CYS A 676 36.70 34.63 -31.40
N GLY A 677 35.51 34.12 -31.00
CA GLY A 677 34.64 33.36 -31.88
C GLY A 677 35.17 31.97 -32.24
N HIS A 678 34.46 31.31 -33.15
CA HIS A 678 34.86 30.04 -33.75
C HIS A 678 35.21 30.20 -35.24
N ILE A 679 36.01 29.27 -35.77
CA ILE A 679 36.37 29.19 -37.21
C ILE A 679 36.18 27.77 -37.71
N TYR A 680 35.86 27.63 -39.00
CA TYR A 680 35.99 26.38 -39.72
C TYR A 680 37.28 26.38 -40.51
N THR A 681 38.00 25.26 -40.46
CA THR A 681 39.22 25.08 -41.24
C THR A 681 39.34 23.62 -41.66
N PRO A 682 39.92 23.34 -42.85
CA PRO A 682 40.32 22.00 -43.19
C PRO A 682 41.31 21.45 -42.15
N ILE A 683 41.19 20.18 -41.80
CA ILE A 683 42.10 19.47 -40.89
C ILE A 683 43.53 19.51 -41.42
N SER A 684 43.72 19.53 -42.74
CA SER A 684 45.03 19.64 -43.39
C SER A 684 45.64 21.04 -43.37
N CYS A 685 44.91 22.05 -42.90
CA CYS A 685 45.36 23.44 -42.84
C CYS A 685 46.54 23.58 -41.85
N LYS A 686 47.57 24.33 -42.25
CA LYS A 686 48.70 24.58 -41.35
C LYS A 686 48.32 25.68 -40.37
N ILE A 687 48.72 25.54 -39.11
CA ILE A 687 48.51 26.57 -38.06
C ILE A 687 49.00 27.96 -38.50
N ARG A 688 50.08 28.04 -39.28
CA ARG A 688 50.60 29.30 -39.84
C ARG A 688 49.55 30.06 -40.66
N ASP A 689 48.71 29.34 -41.39
CA ASP A 689 47.71 29.91 -42.29
C ASP A 689 46.49 30.43 -41.50
N LEU A 690 46.36 30.04 -40.22
CA LEU A 690 45.33 30.55 -39.30
C LEU A 690 45.74 31.83 -38.57
N LEU A 691 47.05 32.14 -38.51
CA LEU A 691 47.57 33.33 -37.80
C LEU A 691 46.97 34.66 -38.29
N PRO A 692 46.79 34.90 -39.61
CA PRO A 692 46.18 36.15 -40.08
C PRO A 692 44.78 36.40 -39.50
N VAL A 693 43.98 35.34 -39.40
CA VAL A 693 42.61 35.39 -38.85
C VAL A 693 42.65 35.61 -37.34
N MET A 694 43.57 34.96 -36.62
CA MET A 694 43.75 35.17 -35.18
C MET A 694 44.15 36.62 -34.87
N CYS A 695 45.08 37.19 -35.66
CA CYS A 695 45.47 38.60 -35.53
C CYS A 695 44.30 39.54 -35.81
N GLU A 696 43.55 39.33 -36.88
CA GLU A 696 42.38 40.14 -37.24
C GLU A 696 41.34 40.16 -36.13
N ARG A 697 40.95 38.98 -35.62
CA ARG A 697 39.93 38.87 -34.56
C ARG A 697 40.37 39.44 -33.22
N ALA A 698 41.67 39.44 -32.93
CA ALA A 698 42.23 40.08 -31.75
C ALA A 698 42.49 41.59 -31.94
N GLY A 699 42.32 42.13 -33.15
CA GLY A 699 42.61 43.52 -33.48
C GLY A 699 44.11 43.84 -33.57
N PHE A 700 44.95 42.83 -33.83
CA PHE A 700 46.40 42.99 -33.98
C PHE A 700 46.80 43.25 -35.44
N PRO A 701 47.95 43.92 -35.67
CA PRO A 701 48.53 44.02 -37.01
C PRO A 701 48.79 42.64 -37.63
N GLN A 702 48.66 42.55 -38.95
CA GLN A 702 49.07 41.35 -39.69
C GLN A 702 50.57 41.06 -39.45
N GLU A 703 50.93 39.78 -39.46
CA GLU A 703 52.29 39.28 -39.16
C GLU A 703 52.77 39.49 -37.70
N THR A 704 51.87 39.80 -36.76
CA THR A 704 52.21 39.79 -35.33
C THR A 704 52.64 38.40 -34.87
N ASN A 705 53.75 38.32 -34.13
CA ASN A 705 54.23 37.07 -33.56
C ASN A 705 53.32 36.62 -32.40
N LEU A 706 52.61 35.51 -32.60
CA LEU A 706 51.71 34.91 -31.61
C LEU A 706 52.33 33.68 -30.96
N ILE A 707 52.04 33.48 -29.67
CA ILE A 707 52.29 32.22 -28.95
C ILE A 707 50.94 31.51 -28.84
N LEU A 708 50.88 30.25 -29.28
CA LEU A 708 49.66 29.46 -29.28
C LEU A 708 49.72 28.38 -28.19
N TYR A 709 48.57 28.12 -27.60
CA TYR A 709 48.33 27.08 -26.60
C TYR A 709 47.06 26.32 -27.00
N GLU A 710 47.02 25.02 -26.68
CA GLU A 710 45.84 24.17 -26.80
C GLU A 710 45.30 23.81 -25.42
#